data_AF-A0A3Q9IU70-F1
#
_entry.id   AF-A0A3Q9IU70-F1
#
_cell.length_a   1.000
_cell.length_b   1.000
_cell.length_c   1.000
_cell.angle_alpha   90.00
_cell.angle_beta   90.00
_cell.angle_gamma   90.00
#
_symmetry.space_group_name_H-M   'P 1'
#
loop_
_entity.id
_entity.type
_entity.pdbx_description
1 polymer ?
#
loop_
_entity_poly.entity_id
_entity_poly.type
_entity_poly.pdbx_seq_one_letter_code
_entity_poly.pdbx_strand_id
1 'polypeptide(L)'
;MATLGVSAQWNTTNMLRVGKSAIMFDDYVSAIENFNNIIRIKPYLSEPYFFRGLAKLNLDDFEGAIRDYTQAIELNPNYFHAYMYRGIAYHNMKQYEEAMHDYNTAIAINPGEAYVFANRAITEADMGDFKAAEKDYSKALIIDKNLLPAYLNRAIMREKLGDQEGAIADCNMAIKLNMFSDDAYGLRGYLRFQAKEYHDAIEDYNKALKINPENKRILMSRAITWYEMKKYPEALEDYTAVLKVDSTYAYAYYNRALLRSEIGDVNNAIHDFDQVLEMNPDNILIYFNRGLLKMEIKDYEGAYNDFSQSISIYPDFVKAYLARAATSMDMRDYDAAEKDRYKAEEIMDRYRRMKEGDRNALVDTTENFKRLIDINSRDDRMKDVINGRLQDRNVIIELQDMFIVQYLSLDTLRKGKVQYFDKRIMKFNQEHNYNPALTVSNKKFNYPREFEDNYIETLSSDIRKNKEVTDALLLRGSLYLNRGDYTKAIEDFRAVLEREPNHLFALMNLASARSRMYDYIESIEEKTSRVVGEEKKVERNVDYSLVLEGNNKCLEIDPEFVFALFNIANVYAKSGEIQKAIDMYTKVLEVDGDIAEAYFNRGLLHIYQGDRSAANVDLSKAGELGLTDSYSIIKRYCSVEEE
;
A
#
# COMPACT_ATOMS: atom_id res chain seq x y z
N MET A 1 -27.47 -38.66 -37.57
CA MET A 1 -26.46 -37.58 -37.70
C MET A 1 -25.81 -37.44 -36.34
N ALA A 2 -24.53 -37.76 -36.23
CA ALA A 2 -23.78 -37.56 -34.99
C ALA A 2 -23.52 -36.06 -34.81
N THR A 3 -24.03 -35.49 -33.73
CA THR A 3 -23.72 -34.13 -33.30
C THR A 3 -22.28 -34.09 -32.79
N LEU A 4 -21.37 -33.57 -33.61
CA LEU A 4 -20.02 -33.18 -33.19
C LEU A 4 -20.15 -32.04 -32.18
N GLY A 5 -19.99 -32.36 -30.89
CA GLY A 5 -19.81 -31.36 -29.85
C GLY A 5 -18.48 -30.64 -30.06
N VAL A 6 -18.52 -29.41 -30.55
CA VAL A 6 -17.34 -28.55 -30.62
C VAL A 6 -17.06 -28.06 -29.20
N SER A 7 -16.15 -28.73 -28.49
CA SER A 7 -15.57 -28.19 -27.27
C SER A 7 -14.64 -27.04 -27.67
N ALA A 8 -14.99 -25.80 -27.34
CA ALA A 8 -14.09 -24.67 -27.49
C ALA A 8 -12.86 -24.92 -26.60
N GLN A 9 -11.71 -25.23 -27.21
CA GLN A 9 -10.48 -25.47 -26.47
C GLN A 9 -9.88 -24.12 -26.09
N TRP A 10 -9.73 -23.87 -24.79
CA TRP A 10 -9.05 -22.68 -24.28
C TRP A 10 -7.63 -22.58 -24.87
N ASN A 11 -7.34 -21.49 -25.60
CA ASN A 11 -6.04 -21.28 -26.21
C ASN A 11 -5.05 -20.73 -25.19
N THR A 12 -4.44 -21.65 -24.42
CA THR A 12 -3.45 -21.32 -23.38
C THR A 12 -2.26 -20.53 -23.92
N THR A 13 -1.88 -20.73 -25.19
CA THR A 13 -0.77 -20.00 -25.81
C THR A 13 -1.14 -18.54 -26.04
N ASN A 14 -2.38 -18.27 -26.47
CA ASN A 14 -2.87 -16.90 -26.61
C ASN A 14 -3.02 -16.22 -25.26
N MET A 15 -3.56 -16.91 -24.24
CA MET A 15 -3.64 -16.39 -22.87
C MET A 15 -2.26 -16.03 -22.31
N LEU A 16 -1.27 -16.89 -22.54
CA LEU A 16 0.11 -16.65 -22.11
C LEU A 16 0.68 -15.39 -22.77
N ARG A 17 0.45 -15.21 -24.08
CA ARG A 17 0.87 -14.02 -24.83
C ARG A 17 0.16 -12.75 -24.35
N VAL A 18 -1.15 -12.83 -24.09
CA VAL A 18 -1.95 -11.71 -23.57
C VAL A 18 -1.48 -11.33 -22.17
N GLY A 19 -1.26 -12.31 -21.28
CA GLY A 19 -0.74 -12.06 -19.94
C GLY A 19 0.65 -11.43 -19.95
N LYS A 20 1.57 -11.90 -20.79
CA LYS A 20 2.91 -11.27 -20.97
C LYS A 20 2.79 -9.84 -21.49
N SER A 21 1.90 -9.59 -22.45
CA SER A 21 1.63 -8.24 -22.95
C SER A 21 1.04 -7.34 -21.88
N ALA A 22 0.17 -7.86 -21.01
CA ALA A 22 -0.42 -7.11 -19.92
C ALA A 22 0.65 -6.64 -18.92
N ILE A 23 1.62 -7.51 -18.57
CA ILE A 23 2.80 -7.10 -17.77
C ILE A 23 3.56 -5.95 -18.43
N MET A 24 3.78 -5.99 -19.75
CA MET A 24 4.49 -4.91 -20.46
C MET A 24 3.78 -3.56 -20.44
N PHE A 25 2.45 -3.55 -20.24
CA PHE A 25 1.63 -2.34 -20.12
C PHE A 25 1.24 -2.05 -18.66
N ASP A 26 1.92 -2.68 -17.71
CA ASP A 26 1.67 -2.56 -16.27
C ASP A 26 0.22 -2.92 -15.85
N ASP A 27 -0.48 -3.74 -16.64
CA ASP A 27 -1.79 -4.29 -16.30
C ASP A 27 -1.63 -5.63 -15.58
N TYR A 28 -1.14 -5.55 -14.35
CA TYR A 28 -0.81 -6.72 -13.53
C TYR A 28 -2.05 -7.55 -13.16
N VAL A 29 -3.22 -6.94 -13.04
CA VAL A 29 -4.47 -7.65 -12.70
C VAL A 29 -4.93 -8.53 -13.85
N SER A 30 -5.00 -7.98 -15.06
CA SER A 30 -5.33 -8.78 -16.25
C SER A 30 -4.27 -9.86 -16.50
N ALA A 31 -3.00 -9.58 -16.21
CA ALA A 31 -1.94 -10.57 -16.30
C ALA A 31 -2.20 -11.76 -15.34
N ILE A 32 -2.45 -11.48 -14.06
CA ILE A 32 -2.74 -12.49 -13.04
C ILE A 32 -3.97 -13.32 -13.42
N GLU A 33 -5.05 -12.71 -13.90
CA GLU A 33 -6.25 -13.42 -14.35
C GLU A 33 -5.94 -14.40 -15.49
N ASN A 34 -5.17 -13.97 -16.50
CA ASN A 34 -4.76 -14.84 -17.60
C ASN A 34 -3.92 -16.02 -17.10
N PHE A 35 -2.96 -15.78 -16.20
CA PHE A 35 -2.12 -16.86 -15.66
C PHE A 35 -2.89 -17.80 -14.75
N ASN A 36 -3.84 -17.30 -13.94
CA ASN A 36 -4.74 -18.13 -13.14
C ASN A 36 -5.54 -19.09 -14.01
N ASN A 37 -6.08 -18.60 -15.13
CA ASN A 37 -6.82 -19.44 -16.07
C ASN A 37 -5.92 -20.51 -16.70
N ILE A 38 -4.66 -20.19 -17.03
CA ILE A 38 -3.72 -21.20 -17.54
C ILE A 38 -3.38 -22.22 -16.45
N ILE A 39 -3.10 -21.78 -15.23
CA ILE A 39 -2.76 -22.65 -14.08
C ILE A 39 -3.91 -23.62 -13.79
N ARG A 40 -5.17 -23.14 -13.79
CA ARG A 40 -6.37 -23.98 -13.61
C ARG A 40 -6.45 -25.11 -14.64
N ILE A 41 -6.04 -24.85 -15.89
CA ILE A 41 -6.14 -25.82 -17.00
C ILE A 41 -4.88 -26.71 -17.08
N LYS A 42 -3.70 -26.14 -16.80
CA LYS A 42 -2.38 -26.77 -16.95
C LYS A 42 -1.48 -26.42 -15.76
N PRO A 43 -1.73 -27.02 -14.57
CA PRO A 43 -0.99 -26.70 -13.34
C PRO A 43 0.47 -27.19 -13.36
N TYR A 44 0.86 -27.98 -14.35
CA TYR A 44 2.22 -28.51 -14.50
C TYR A 44 3.17 -27.60 -15.30
N LEU A 45 2.68 -26.47 -15.83
CA LEU A 45 3.53 -25.51 -16.56
C LEU A 45 4.19 -24.56 -15.56
N SER A 46 5.51 -24.42 -15.60
CA SER A 46 6.24 -23.48 -14.72
C SER A 46 6.07 -22.01 -15.12
N GLU A 47 5.95 -21.73 -16.43
CA GLU A 47 5.89 -20.35 -16.95
C GLU A 47 4.75 -19.51 -16.36
N PRO A 48 3.49 -19.97 -16.30
CA PRO A 48 2.39 -19.20 -15.72
C PRO A 48 2.62 -18.80 -14.26
N TYR A 49 3.18 -19.68 -13.44
CA TYR A 49 3.55 -19.34 -12.05
C TYR A 49 4.63 -18.27 -12.03
N PHE A 50 5.68 -18.40 -12.84
CA PHE A 50 6.72 -17.39 -12.94
C PHE A 50 6.16 -16.01 -13.33
N PHE A 51 5.34 -15.92 -14.38
CA PHE A 51 4.80 -14.63 -14.82
C PHE A 51 3.74 -14.07 -13.85
N ARG A 52 2.99 -14.93 -13.15
CA ARG A 52 2.09 -14.48 -12.07
C ARG A 52 2.88 -13.92 -10.88
N GLY A 53 3.98 -14.58 -10.50
CA GLY A 53 4.92 -14.09 -9.50
C GLY A 53 5.54 -12.75 -9.90
N LEU A 54 5.87 -12.56 -11.18
CA LEU A 54 6.35 -11.28 -11.70
C LEU A 54 5.31 -10.16 -11.58
N ALA A 55 4.05 -10.45 -11.89
CA ALA A 55 2.97 -9.47 -11.72
C ALA A 55 2.78 -9.09 -10.24
N LYS A 56 2.81 -10.07 -9.33
CA LYS A 56 2.72 -9.83 -7.87
C LYS A 56 3.91 -9.06 -7.31
N LEU A 57 5.12 -9.36 -7.78
CA LEU A 57 6.34 -8.64 -7.40
C LEU A 57 6.19 -7.13 -7.67
N ASN A 58 5.63 -6.76 -8.83
CA ASN A 58 5.39 -5.35 -9.18
C ASN A 58 4.22 -4.70 -8.42
N LEU A 59 3.39 -5.51 -7.76
CA LEU A 59 2.32 -5.06 -6.86
C LEU A 59 2.75 -5.05 -5.38
N ASP A 60 4.06 -5.22 -5.10
CA ASP A 60 4.65 -5.33 -3.77
C ASP A 60 4.10 -6.52 -2.93
N ASP A 61 3.49 -7.52 -3.57
CA ASP A 61 3.13 -8.81 -2.95
C ASP A 61 4.33 -9.77 -3.02
N PHE A 62 5.35 -9.49 -2.23
CA PHE A 62 6.62 -10.22 -2.24
C PHE A 62 6.46 -11.68 -1.79
N GLU A 63 5.70 -11.96 -0.73
CA GLU A 63 5.43 -13.33 -0.27
C GLU A 63 4.64 -14.13 -1.31
N GLY A 64 3.60 -13.54 -1.90
CA GLY A 64 2.84 -14.16 -2.98
C GLY A 64 3.69 -14.44 -4.21
N ALA A 65 4.63 -13.55 -4.54
CA ALA A 65 5.60 -13.77 -5.60
C ALA A 65 6.58 -14.91 -5.27
N ILE A 66 7.10 -15.00 -4.04
CA ILE A 66 7.99 -16.07 -3.58
C ILE A 66 7.30 -17.44 -3.70
N ARG A 67 6.02 -17.55 -3.29
CA ARG A 67 5.23 -18.79 -3.45
C ARG A 67 5.16 -19.21 -4.92
N ASP A 68 4.86 -18.26 -5.82
CA ASP A 68 4.76 -18.51 -7.25
C ASP A 68 6.10 -18.91 -7.88
N TYR A 69 7.19 -18.24 -7.54
CA TYR A 69 8.52 -18.61 -8.03
C TYR A 69 8.97 -19.97 -7.49
N THR A 70 8.65 -20.28 -6.23
CA THR A 70 8.93 -21.60 -5.64
C THR A 70 8.21 -22.69 -6.40
N GLN A 71 6.91 -22.50 -6.71
CA GLN A 71 6.17 -23.46 -7.52
C GLN A 71 6.76 -23.61 -8.93
N ALA A 72 7.19 -22.50 -9.55
CA ALA A 72 7.85 -22.54 -10.86
C ALA A 72 9.17 -23.32 -10.83
N ILE A 73 9.95 -23.20 -9.74
CA ILE A 73 11.21 -23.91 -9.50
C ILE A 73 10.97 -25.40 -9.28
N GLU A 74 9.97 -25.77 -8.47
CA GLU A 74 9.60 -27.18 -8.26
C GLU A 74 9.22 -27.87 -9.57
N LEU A 75 8.49 -27.16 -10.45
CA LEU A 75 8.10 -27.67 -11.77
C LEU A 75 9.25 -27.68 -12.77
N ASN A 76 10.20 -26.73 -12.67
CA ASN A 76 11.38 -26.65 -13.52
C ASN A 76 12.62 -26.18 -12.70
N PRO A 77 13.41 -27.12 -12.14
CA PRO A 77 14.57 -26.79 -11.32
C PRO A 77 15.71 -26.07 -12.06
N ASN A 78 15.70 -26.05 -13.39
CA ASN A 78 16.71 -25.34 -14.19
C ASN A 78 16.21 -23.95 -14.66
N TYR A 79 15.10 -23.46 -14.11
CA TYR A 79 14.54 -22.17 -14.49
C TYR A 79 15.25 -21.02 -13.77
N PHE A 80 16.43 -20.63 -14.24
CA PHE A 80 17.27 -19.62 -13.57
C PHE A 80 16.56 -18.28 -13.32
N HIS A 81 15.63 -17.86 -14.19
CA HIS A 81 14.84 -16.64 -13.98
C HIS A 81 14.01 -16.74 -12.70
N ALA A 82 13.41 -17.88 -12.40
CA ALA A 82 12.60 -18.05 -11.20
C ALA A 82 13.45 -17.89 -9.93
N TYR A 83 14.68 -18.43 -9.91
CA TYR A 83 15.63 -18.19 -8.82
C TYR A 83 16.02 -16.71 -8.73
N MET A 84 16.39 -16.08 -9.85
CA MET A 84 16.78 -14.66 -9.86
C MET A 84 15.67 -13.77 -9.30
N TYR A 85 14.42 -13.93 -9.77
CA TYR A 85 13.31 -13.09 -9.34
C TYR A 85 12.80 -13.44 -7.93
N ARG A 86 12.94 -14.69 -7.47
CA ARG A 86 12.70 -15.04 -6.06
C ARG A 86 13.75 -14.41 -5.15
N GLY A 87 15.01 -14.38 -5.58
CA GLY A 87 16.06 -13.62 -4.91
C GLY A 87 15.76 -12.13 -4.81
N ILE A 88 15.20 -11.52 -5.86
CA ILE A 88 14.74 -10.11 -5.82
C ILE A 88 13.61 -9.95 -4.80
N ALA A 89 12.64 -10.86 -4.75
CA ALA A 89 11.55 -10.80 -3.78
C ALA A 89 12.08 -10.93 -2.33
N TYR A 90 12.98 -11.87 -2.06
CA TYR A 90 13.65 -12.02 -0.76
C TYR A 90 14.43 -10.77 -0.37
N HIS A 91 15.17 -10.17 -1.31
CA HIS A 91 15.88 -8.92 -1.10
C HIS A 91 14.96 -7.78 -0.67
N ASN A 92 13.81 -7.60 -1.33
CA ASN A 92 12.83 -6.57 -0.95
C ASN A 92 12.18 -6.84 0.43
N MET A 93 12.16 -8.10 0.88
CA MET A 93 11.76 -8.48 2.23
C MET A 93 12.90 -8.41 3.27
N LYS A 94 14.08 -7.88 2.89
CA LYS A 94 15.30 -7.86 3.72
C LYS A 94 15.81 -9.26 4.12
N GLN A 95 15.35 -10.31 3.45
CA GLN A 95 15.81 -11.70 3.60
C GLN A 95 17.05 -11.94 2.74
N TYR A 96 18.16 -11.29 3.12
CA TYR A 96 19.34 -11.21 2.27
C TYR A 96 20.05 -12.55 2.09
N GLU A 97 20.06 -13.42 3.09
CA GLU A 97 20.70 -14.75 3.00
C GLU A 97 19.99 -15.65 1.99
N GLU A 98 18.66 -15.67 2.03
CA GLU A 98 17.81 -16.39 1.07
C GLU A 98 17.98 -15.83 -0.35
N ALA A 99 18.06 -14.50 -0.49
CA ALA A 99 18.35 -13.86 -1.76
C ALA A 99 19.71 -14.28 -2.33
N MET A 100 20.76 -14.27 -1.50
CA MET A 100 22.10 -14.69 -1.90
C MET A 100 22.15 -16.16 -2.33
N HIS A 101 21.43 -17.05 -1.62
CA HIS A 101 21.33 -18.45 -2.00
C HIS A 101 20.71 -18.64 -3.40
N ASP A 102 19.62 -17.92 -3.68
CA ASP A 102 18.94 -17.99 -4.97
C ASP A 102 19.78 -17.39 -6.10
N TYR A 103 20.47 -16.27 -5.88
CA TYR A 103 21.39 -15.71 -6.88
C TYR A 103 22.55 -16.66 -7.18
N ASN A 104 23.15 -17.29 -6.15
CA ASN A 104 24.20 -18.29 -6.34
C ASN A 104 23.72 -19.47 -7.19
N THR A 105 22.49 -19.93 -6.96
CA THR A 105 21.89 -21.02 -7.73
C THR A 105 21.59 -20.59 -9.17
N ALA A 106 21.05 -19.39 -9.38
CA ALA A 106 20.81 -18.84 -10.71
C ALA A 106 22.11 -18.70 -11.53
N ILE A 107 23.20 -18.23 -10.91
CA ILE A 107 24.54 -18.15 -11.52
C ILE A 107 25.08 -19.54 -11.87
N ALA A 108 24.89 -20.53 -11.00
CA ALA A 108 25.32 -21.90 -11.26
C ALA A 108 24.60 -22.52 -12.47
N ILE A 109 23.31 -22.21 -12.65
CA ILE A 109 22.50 -22.66 -13.80
C ILE A 109 22.88 -21.91 -15.08
N ASN A 110 23.01 -20.58 -15.01
CA ASN A 110 23.34 -19.74 -16.16
C ASN A 110 24.42 -18.70 -15.80
N PRO A 111 25.72 -19.03 -15.96
CA PRO A 111 26.82 -18.12 -15.61
C PRO A 111 27.01 -16.97 -16.61
N GLY A 112 26.26 -16.96 -17.71
CA GLY A 112 26.31 -15.93 -18.74
C GLY A 112 25.27 -14.82 -18.57
N GLU A 113 24.50 -14.82 -17.48
CA GLU A 113 23.48 -13.80 -17.22
C GLU A 113 24.04 -12.64 -16.37
N ALA A 114 24.27 -11.49 -17.01
CA ALA A 114 24.86 -10.33 -16.35
C ALA A 114 23.96 -9.75 -15.24
N TYR A 115 22.65 -9.78 -15.43
CA TYR A 115 21.69 -9.23 -14.46
C TYR A 115 21.69 -9.97 -13.12
N VAL A 116 22.00 -11.28 -13.10
CA VAL A 116 22.05 -12.03 -11.82
C VAL A 116 23.20 -11.53 -10.95
N PHE A 117 24.38 -11.29 -11.53
CA PHE A 117 25.52 -10.70 -10.81
C PHE A 117 25.21 -9.28 -10.35
N ALA A 118 24.56 -8.46 -11.19
CA ALA A 118 24.17 -7.11 -10.81
C ALA A 118 23.18 -7.12 -9.62
N ASN A 119 22.18 -8.00 -9.62
CA ASN A 119 21.20 -8.10 -8.53
C ASN A 119 21.84 -8.64 -7.24
N ARG A 120 22.76 -9.60 -7.35
CA ARG A 120 23.54 -10.09 -6.20
C ARG A 120 24.40 -8.97 -5.61
N ALA A 121 25.05 -8.16 -6.45
CA ALA A 121 25.84 -7.01 -6.01
C ALA A 121 25.01 -5.95 -5.28
N ILE A 122 23.75 -5.71 -5.69
CA ILE A 122 22.83 -4.83 -4.94
C ILE A 122 22.62 -5.37 -3.52
N THR A 123 22.38 -6.67 -3.40
CA THR A 123 22.17 -7.31 -2.08
C THR A 123 23.43 -7.29 -1.22
N GLU A 124 24.60 -7.57 -1.80
CA GLU A 124 25.89 -7.47 -1.11
C GLU A 124 26.16 -6.04 -0.62
N ALA A 125 25.81 -5.03 -1.42
CA ALA A 125 25.95 -3.62 -1.04
C ALA A 125 25.05 -3.23 0.15
N ASP A 126 23.79 -3.70 0.16
CA ASP A 126 22.86 -3.46 1.27
C ASP A 126 23.27 -4.20 2.56
N MET A 127 23.94 -5.35 2.42
CA MET A 127 24.61 -6.03 3.54
C MET A 127 25.92 -5.33 3.98
N GLY A 128 26.36 -4.30 3.28
CA GLY A 128 27.57 -3.53 3.58
C GLY A 128 28.87 -4.09 2.98
N ASP A 129 28.83 -5.18 2.20
CA ASP A 129 30.01 -5.72 1.51
C ASP A 129 30.21 -5.05 0.14
N PHE A 130 30.65 -3.79 0.16
CA PHE A 130 30.91 -3.01 -1.05
C PHE A 130 32.00 -3.63 -1.95
N LYS A 131 32.90 -4.43 -1.38
CA LYS A 131 33.99 -5.07 -2.12
C LYS A 131 33.49 -6.27 -2.92
N ALA A 132 32.61 -7.09 -2.34
CA ALA A 132 31.93 -8.15 -3.08
C ALA A 132 31.06 -7.55 -4.19
N ALA A 133 30.29 -6.51 -3.88
CA ALA A 133 29.43 -5.83 -4.85
C ALA A 133 30.22 -5.26 -6.05
N GLU A 134 31.35 -4.59 -5.82
CA GLU A 134 32.22 -4.09 -6.90
C GLU A 134 32.71 -5.22 -7.82
N LYS A 135 33.11 -6.34 -7.22
CA LYS A 135 33.60 -7.52 -7.96
C LYS A 135 32.51 -8.10 -8.84
N ASP A 136 31.28 -8.19 -8.33
CA ASP A 136 30.15 -8.73 -9.07
C ASP A 136 29.66 -7.80 -10.17
N TYR A 137 29.60 -6.49 -9.95
CA TYR A 137 29.38 -5.54 -11.05
C TYR A 137 30.49 -5.61 -12.10
N SER A 138 31.74 -5.78 -11.68
CA SER A 138 32.86 -6.02 -12.59
C SER A 138 32.66 -7.29 -13.41
N LYS A 139 32.15 -8.36 -12.81
CA LYS A 139 31.82 -9.60 -13.52
C LYS A 139 30.64 -9.43 -14.48
N ALA A 140 29.59 -8.72 -14.07
CA ALA A 140 28.45 -8.37 -14.91
C ALA A 140 28.89 -7.61 -16.17
N LEU A 141 29.80 -6.64 -16.01
CA LEU A 141 30.33 -5.83 -17.11
C LEU A 141 31.30 -6.57 -18.04
N ILE A 142 31.94 -7.65 -17.57
CA ILE A 142 32.70 -8.57 -18.42
C ILE A 142 31.74 -9.36 -19.33
N ILE A 143 30.57 -9.72 -18.82
CA ILE A 143 29.55 -10.49 -19.55
C ILE A 143 28.80 -9.59 -20.53
N ASP A 144 28.27 -8.46 -20.04
CA ASP A 144 27.61 -7.43 -20.83
C ASP A 144 28.22 -6.05 -20.59
N LYS A 145 29.09 -5.64 -21.53
CA LYS A 145 29.75 -4.33 -21.53
C LYS A 145 28.81 -3.14 -21.81
N ASN A 146 27.55 -3.39 -22.18
CA ASN A 146 26.57 -2.35 -22.47
C ASN A 146 25.57 -2.16 -21.31
N LEU A 147 25.75 -2.87 -20.19
CA LEU A 147 24.89 -2.79 -19.02
C LEU A 147 25.15 -1.47 -18.26
N LEU A 148 24.52 -0.39 -18.72
CA LEU A 148 24.66 0.95 -18.15
C LEU A 148 24.41 1.00 -16.63
N PRO A 149 23.34 0.39 -16.08
CA PRO A 149 23.11 0.37 -14.63
C PRO A 149 24.27 -0.22 -13.83
N ALA A 150 24.97 -1.23 -14.37
CA ALA A 150 26.11 -1.83 -13.69
C ALA A 150 27.32 -0.88 -13.62
N TYR A 151 27.53 -0.02 -14.63
CA TYR A 151 28.56 1.04 -14.52
C TYR A 151 28.21 2.05 -13.43
N LEU A 152 26.96 2.52 -13.37
CA LEU A 152 26.54 3.50 -12.36
C LEU A 152 26.63 2.92 -10.95
N ASN A 153 26.12 1.71 -10.74
CA ASN A 153 26.16 1.10 -9.42
C ASN A 153 27.59 0.72 -9.00
N ARG A 154 28.45 0.28 -9.93
CA ARG A 154 29.87 0.06 -9.63
C ARG A 154 30.59 1.36 -9.28
N ALA A 155 30.26 2.47 -9.93
CA ALA A 155 30.79 3.79 -9.55
C ALA A 155 30.43 4.16 -8.10
N ILE A 156 29.20 3.88 -7.67
CA ILE A 156 28.78 4.07 -6.27
C ILE A 156 29.58 3.16 -5.33
N MET A 157 29.78 1.88 -5.68
CA MET A 157 30.60 0.97 -4.85
C MET A 157 32.05 1.43 -4.76
N ARG A 158 32.64 1.89 -5.87
CA ARG A 158 34.00 2.42 -5.91
C ARG A 158 34.14 3.70 -5.10
N GLU A 159 33.16 4.59 -5.12
CA GLU A 159 33.10 5.76 -4.24
C GLU A 159 33.15 5.35 -2.77
N LYS A 160 32.32 4.38 -2.35
CA LYS A 160 32.32 3.86 -0.98
C LYS A 160 33.65 3.22 -0.57
N LEU A 161 34.38 2.65 -1.52
CA LEU A 161 35.71 2.07 -1.33
C LEU A 161 36.86 3.10 -1.43
N GLY A 162 36.57 4.37 -1.74
CA GLY A 162 37.55 5.43 -1.92
C GLY A 162 38.27 5.45 -3.28
N ASP A 163 37.85 4.64 -4.24
CA ASP A 163 38.34 4.63 -5.62
C ASP A 163 37.61 5.68 -6.47
N GLN A 164 37.96 6.94 -6.25
CA GLN A 164 37.33 8.07 -6.93
C GLN A 164 37.61 8.11 -8.44
N GLU A 165 38.84 7.77 -8.85
CA GLU A 165 39.22 7.72 -10.27
C GLU A 165 38.44 6.64 -11.02
N GLY A 166 38.34 5.44 -10.45
CA GLY A 166 37.57 4.34 -11.02
C GLY A 166 36.07 4.63 -11.08
N ALA A 167 35.52 5.34 -10.09
CA ALA A 167 34.13 5.78 -10.09
C ALA A 167 33.83 6.78 -11.22
N ILE A 168 34.68 7.80 -11.40
CA ILE A 168 34.54 8.77 -12.50
C ILE A 168 34.69 8.09 -13.86
N ALA A 169 35.61 7.12 -13.99
CA ALA A 169 35.80 6.36 -15.22
C ALA A 169 34.54 5.55 -15.60
N ASP A 170 33.87 4.97 -14.62
CA ASP A 170 32.61 4.24 -14.82
C ASP A 170 31.47 5.19 -15.24
N CYS A 171 31.34 6.36 -14.61
CA CYS A 171 30.39 7.38 -15.07
C CYS A 171 30.67 7.85 -16.51
N ASN A 172 31.95 8.02 -16.88
CA ASN A 172 32.34 8.37 -18.25
C ASN A 172 31.90 7.29 -19.25
N MET A 173 32.01 6.01 -18.88
CA MET A 173 31.56 4.91 -19.72
C MET A 173 30.04 4.85 -19.81
N ALA A 174 29.31 5.08 -18.71
CA ALA A 174 27.85 5.19 -18.72
C ALA A 174 27.36 6.32 -19.65
N ILE A 175 28.00 7.50 -19.60
CA ILE A 175 27.72 8.63 -20.50
C ILE A 175 28.05 8.28 -21.95
N LYS A 176 29.11 7.51 -22.21
CA LYS A 176 29.45 7.04 -23.55
C LYS A 176 28.40 6.08 -24.11
N LEU A 177 27.85 5.21 -23.27
CA LEU A 177 26.77 4.29 -23.64
C LEU A 177 25.45 5.03 -23.90
N ASN A 178 25.13 6.01 -23.05
CA ASN A 178 23.96 6.86 -23.22
C ASN A 178 24.25 8.31 -22.83
N MET A 179 24.44 9.17 -23.83
CA MET A 179 24.68 10.60 -23.61
C MET A 179 23.45 11.38 -23.12
N PHE A 180 22.27 10.74 -23.07
CA PHE A 180 21.04 11.28 -22.52
C PHE A 180 20.71 10.69 -21.14
N SER A 181 21.69 10.13 -20.42
CA SER A 181 21.50 9.68 -19.04
C SER A 181 21.78 10.83 -18.07
N ASP A 182 20.72 11.44 -17.52
CA ASP A 182 20.84 12.43 -16.46
C ASP A 182 21.43 11.84 -15.17
N ASP A 183 21.12 10.57 -14.85
CA ASP A 183 21.73 9.86 -13.72
C ASP A 183 23.26 9.77 -13.82
N ALA A 184 23.80 9.50 -15.02
CA ALA A 184 25.25 9.38 -15.20
C ALA A 184 25.98 10.71 -15.02
N TYR A 185 25.42 11.80 -15.55
CA TYR A 185 25.94 13.15 -15.30
C TYR A 185 25.74 13.56 -13.84
N GLY A 186 24.58 13.30 -13.25
CA GLY A 186 24.29 13.59 -11.85
C GLY A 186 25.27 12.91 -10.89
N LEU A 187 25.52 11.61 -11.08
CA LEU A 187 26.49 10.85 -10.29
C LEU A 187 27.91 11.38 -10.48
N ARG A 188 28.34 11.66 -11.71
CA ARG A 188 29.68 12.24 -11.94
C ARG A 188 29.82 13.62 -11.31
N GLY A 189 28.78 14.45 -11.39
CA GLY A 189 28.72 15.76 -10.74
C GLY A 189 28.83 15.63 -9.21
N TYR A 190 28.17 14.63 -8.62
CA TYR A 190 28.30 14.33 -7.19
C TYR A 190 29.72 13.91 -6.80
N LEU A 191 30.35 13.03 -7.57
CA LEU A 191 31.73 12.60 -7.32
C LEU A 191 32.73 13.77 -7.43
N ARG A 192 32.51 14.69 -8.36
CA ARG A 192 33.30 15.93 -8.53
C ARG A 192 33.05 16.92 -7.40
N PHE A 193 31.81 17.04 -6.93
CA PHE A 193 31.47 17.82 -5.75
C PHE A 193 32.23 17.33 -4.51
N GLN A 194 32.27 16.01 -4.27
CA GLN A 194 33.07 15.42 -3.18
C GLN A 194 34.57 15.70 -3.34
N ALA A 195 35.06 15.74 -4.58
CA ALA A 195 36.43 16.15 -4.92
C ALA A 195 36.72 17.64 -4.65
N LYS A 196 35.69 18.44 -4.31
CA LYS A 196 35.71 19.91 -4.28
C LYS A 196 35.96 20.56 -5.65
N GLU A 197 35.71 19.83 -6.73
CA GLU A 197 35.73 20.31 -8.11
C GLU A 197 34.37 20.94 -8.47
N TYR A 198 33.99 22.00 -7.76
CA TYR A 198 32.63 22.54 -7.81
C TYR A 198 32.23 23.06 -9.21
N HIS A 199 33.15 23.66 -9.96
CA HIS A 199 32.86 24.12 -11.33
C HIS A 199 32.50 22.96 -12.27
N ASP A 200 33.28 21.88 -12.27
CA ASP A 200 33.02 20.70 -13.09
C ASP A 200 31.75 19.97 -12.66
N ALA A 201 31.45 19.95 -11.35
CA ALA A 201 30.19 19.43 -10.83
C ALA A 201 28.98 20.20 -11.36
N ILE A 202 29.02 21.53 -11.33
CA ILE A 202 27.98 22.39 -11.91
C ILE A 202 27.80 22.12 -13.40
N GLU A 203 28.87 21.96 -14.18
CA GLU A 203 28.75 21.65 -15.61
C GLU A 203 28.00 20.34 -15.87
N ASP A 204 28.29 19.32 -15.06
CA ASP A 204 27.60 18.03 -15.15
C ASP A 204 26.14 18.13 -14.74
N TYR A 205 25.83 18.82 -13.63
CA TYR A 205 24.45 19.06 -13.23
C TYR A 205 23.68 19.88 -14.27
N ASN A 206 24.31 20.86 -14.92
CA ASN A 206 23.70 21.61 -16.01
C ASN A 206 23.36 20.73 -17.21
N LYS A 207 24.26 19.79 -17.58
CA LYS A 207 23.98 18.81 -18.64
C LYS A 207 22.84 17.88 -18.26
N ALA A 208 22.85 17.38 -17.02
CA ALA A 208 21.80 16.52 -16.51
C ALA A 208 20.42 17.21 -16.50
N LEU A 209 20.35 18.45 -16.01
CA LEU A 209 19.10 19.24 -15.96
C LEU A 209 18.65 19.73 -17.34
N LYS A 210 19.55 19.81 -18.33
CA LYS A 210 19.15 20.02 -19.73
C LYS A 210 18.44 18.79 -20.31
N ILE A 211 18.81 17.59 -19.86
CA ILE A 211 18.18 16.33 -20.25
C ILE A 211 16.85 16.16 -19.50
N ASN A 212 16.86 16.35 -18.19
CA ASN A 212 15.71 16.20 -17.30
C ASN A 212 15.58 17.41 -16.35
N PRO A 213 14.85 18.46 -16.75
CA PRO A 213 14.73 19.70 -15.98
C PRO A 213 14.05 19.55 -14.62
N GLU A 214 13.24 18.50 -14.44
CA GLU A 214 12.42 18.28 -13.24
C GLU A 214 13.09 17.31 -12.25
N ASN A 215 14.34 16.91 -12.48
CA ASN A 215 15.05 16.01 -11.57
C ASN A 215 15.40 16.71 -10.25
N LYS A 216 14.51 16.57 -9.25
CA LYS A 216 14.63 17.15 -7.90
C LYS A 216 15.99 16.87 -7.25
N ARG A 217 16.50 15.63 -7.36
CA ARG A 217 17.78 15.21 -6.75
C ARG A 217 18.95 16.01 -7.30
N ILE A 218 18.95 16.24 -8.62
CA ILE A 218 20.02 16.97 -9.30
C ILE A 218 19.89 18.47 -9.03
N LEU A 219 18.68 19.03 -9.03
CA LEU A 219 18.42 20.42 -8.61
C LEU A 219 18.94 20.66 -7.18
N MET A 220 18.63 19.77 -6.24
CA MET A 220 19.14 19.84 -4.86
C MET A 220 20.66 19.78 -4.81
N SER A 221 21.27 18.85 -5.55
CA SER A 221 22.73 18.68 -5.58
C SER A 221 23.43 19.90 -6.18
N ARG A 222 22.83 20.53 -7.21
CA ARG A 222 23.32 21.76 -7.82
C ARG A 222 23.16 22.95 -6.87
N ALA A 223 22.03 23.06 -6.17
CA ALA A 223 21.80 24.10 -5.17
C ALA A 223 22.84 24.07 -4.04
N ILE A 224 23.15 22.87 -3.51
CA ILE A 224 24.19 22.67 -2.50
C ILE A 224 25.57 23.04 -3.04
N THR A 225 25.85 22.69 -4.30
CA THR A 225 27.13 23.06 -4.94
C THR A 225 27.25 24.58 -5.12
N TRP A 226 26.16 25.25 -5.51
CA TRP A 226 26.12 26.72 -5.55
C TRP A 226 26.32 27.35 -4.18
N TYR A 227 25.71 26.78 -3.15
CA TYR A 227 25.89 27.21 -1.77
C TYR A 227 27.36 27.14 -1.32
N GLU A 228 28.05 26.01 -1.57
CA GLU A 228 29.49 25.86 -1.28
C GLU A 228 30.35 26.88 -2.03
N MET A 229 29.93 27.26 -3.24
CA MET A 229 30.57 28.32 -4.04
C MET A 229 30.17 29.74 -3.60
N LYS A 230 29.33 29.89 -2.56
CA LYS A 230 28.75 31.16 -2.08
C LYS A 230 27.92 31.91 -3.14
N LYS A 231 27.34 31.14 -4.07
CA LYS A 231 26.42 31.59 -5.12
C LYS A 231 24.98 31.44 -4.63
N TYR A 232 24.65 32.22 -3.61
CA TYR A 232 23.37 32.12 -2.90
C TYR A 232 22.14 32.39 -3.78
N PRO A 233 22.13 33.37 -4.70
CA PRO A 233 20.99 33.57 -5.60
C PRO A 233 20.68 32.34 -6.46
N GLU A 234 21.71 31.72 -7.04
CA GLU A 234 21.59 30.52 -7.87
C GLU A 234 21.11 29.31 -7.05
N ALA A 235 21.59 29.16 -5.80
CA ALA A 235 21.11 28.13 -4.90
C ALA A 235 19.62 28.30 -4.53
N LEU A 236 19.17 29.54 -4.27
CA LEU A 236 17.75 29.83 -3.99
C LEU A 236 16.85 29.55 -5.19
N GLU A 237 17.31 29.83 -6.41
CA GLU A 237 16.60 29.54 -7.64
C GLU A 237 16.37 28.03 -7.79
N ASP A 238 17.40 27.22 -7.55
CA ASP A 238 17.31 25.76 -7.63
C ASP A 238 16.41 25.17 -6.53
N TYR A 239 16.52 25.62 -5.28
CA TYR A 239 15.58 25.20 -4.23
C TYR A 239 14.13 25.57 -4.57
N THR A 240 13.93 26.75 -5.16
CA THR A 240 12.59 27.17 -5.60
C THR A 240 12.11 26.36 -6.79
N ALA A 241 12.99 25.93 -7.70
CA ALA A 241 12.65 25.04 -8.79
C ALA A 241 12.20 23.66 -8.29
N VAL A 242 12.88 23.10 -7.28
CA VAL A 242 12.44 21.84 -6.64
C VAL A 242 11.00 21.97 -6.12
N LEU A 243 10.69 23.07 -5.45
CA LEU A 243 9.36 23.31 -4.87
C LEU A 243 8.26 23.61 -5.90
N LYS A 244 8.63 23.98 -7.14
CA LYS A 244 7.69 24.05 -8.27
C LYS A 244 7.35 22.67 -8.82
N VAL A 245 8.32 21.74 -8.79
CA VAL A 245 8.12 20.36 -9.24
C VAL A 245 7.36 19.57 -8.17
N ASP A 246 7.70 19.77 -6.90
CA ASP A 246 7.08 19.10 -5.77
C ASP A 246 6.96 20.07 -4.59
N SER A 247 5.73 20.57 -4.39
CA SER A 247 5.41 21.49 -3.30
C SER A 247 5.40 20.83 -1.92
N THR A 248 5.62 19.53 -1.83
CA THR A 248 5.70 18.77 -0.58
C THR A 248 7.13 18.31 -0.25
N TYR A 249 8.12 18.79 -1.02
CA TYR A 249 9.52 18.41 -0.83
C TYR A 249 10.16 19.16 0.36
N ALA A 250 9.97 18.64 1.57
CA ALA A 250 10.33 19.32 2.79
C ALA A 250 11.84 19.63 2.95
N TYR A 251 12.75 18.85 2.35
CA TYR A 251 14.19 19.19 2.33
C TYR A 251 14.51 20.47 1.57
N ALA A 252 13.77 20.77 0.49
CA ALA A 252 13.99 22.00 -0.26
C ALA A 252 13.51 23.21 0.54
N TYR A 253 12.38 23.12 1.23
CA TYR A 253 11.95 24.15 2.19
C TYR A 253 12.98 24.34 3.31
N TYR A 254 13.43 23.25 3.93
CA TYR A 254 14.42 23.31 5.01
C TYR A 254 15.73 23.98 4.58
N ASN A 255 16.34 23.52 3.49
CA ASN A 255 17.61 24.06 3.01
C ASN A 255 17.47 25.50 2.50
N ARG A 256 16.31 25.84 1.89
CA ARG A 256 16.02 27.22 1.50
C ARG A 256 15.81 28.14 2.71
N ALA A 257 15.17 27.65 3.76
CA ALA A 257 15.00 28.39 5.02
C ALA A 257 16.33 28.70 5.69
N LEU A 258 17.23 27.70 5.77
CA LEU A 258 18.58 27.90 6.29
C LEU A 258 19.36 28.94 5.49
N LEU A 259 19.33 28.83 4.15
CA LEU A 259 20.00 29.80 3.28
C LEU A 259 19.39 31.20 3.42
N ARG A 260 18.06 31.32 3.47
CA ARG A 260 17.36 32.59 3.68
C ARG A 260 17.72 33.21 5.02
N SER A 261 17.82 32.41 6.08
CA SER A 261 18.31 32.86 7.38
C SER A 261 19.73 33.41 7.30
N GLU A 262 20.66 32.70 6.62
CA GLU A 262 22.06 33.14 6.49
C GLU A 262 22.20 34.47 5.75
N ILE A 263 21.37 34.71 4.72
CA ILE A 263 21.40 35.97 3.96
C ILE A 263 20.52 37.09 4.58
N GLY A 264 19.89 36.84 5.73
CA GLY A 264 19.05 37.81 6.45
C GLY A 264 17.60 37.96 5.93
N ASP A 265 17.12 37.05 5.08
CA ASP A 265 15.73 36.96 4.63
C ASP A 265 14.86 36.21 5.66
N VAL A 266 14.85 36.74 6.89
CA VAL A 266 14.37 36.01 8.08
C VAL A 266 12.88 35.67 8.02
N ASN A 267 12.03 36.57 7.52
CA ASN A 267 10.58 36.32 7.44
C ASN A 267 10.24 35.20 6.45
N ASN A 268 10.90 35.15 5.29
CA ASN A 268 10.68 34.07 4.34
C ASN A 268 11.32 32.76 4.80
N ALA A 269 12.39 32.81 5.60
CA ALA A 269 12.94 31.63 6.27
C ALA A 269 11.95 31.04 7.28
N ILE A 270 11.30 31.87 8.09
CA ILE A 270 10.23 31.44 9.02
C ILE A 270 9.09 30.79 8.24
N HIS A 271 8.64 31.41 7.13
CA HIS A 271 7.57 30.84 6.31
C HIS A 271 7.94 29.46 5.72
N ASP A 272 9.18 29.29 5.24
CA ASP A 272 9.63 27.98 4.77
C ASP A 272 9.66 26.94 5.90
N PHE A 273 10.06 27.32 7.13
CA PHE A 273 9.98 26.43 8.29
C PHE A 273 8.55 26.09 8.71
N ASP A 274 7.59 27.02 8.54
CA ASP A 274 6.16 26.73 8.75
C ASP A 274 5.70 25.58 7.84
N GLN A 275 6.10 25.62 6.56
CA GLN A 275 5.77 24.57 5.59
C GLN A 275 6.39 23.21 5.97
N VAL A 276 7.63 23.20 6.47
CA VAL A 276 8.24 21.94 6.96
C VAL A 276 7.47 21.39 8.17
N LEU A 277 6.99 22.23 9.08
CA LEU A 277 6.24 21.81 10.27
C LEU A 277 4.80 21.34 9.94
N GLU A 278 4.18 21.88 8.89
CA GLU A 278 2.91 21.34 8.39
C GLU A 278 3.07 19.90 7.88
N MET A 279 4.22 19.58 7.29
CA MET A 279 4.53 18.24 6.78
C MET A 279 5.00 17.30 7.90
N ASN A 280 5.86 17.79 8.79
CA ASN A 280 6.48 17.03 9.87
C ASN A 280 6.33 17.76 11.23
N PRO A 281 5.17 17.62 11.89
CA PRO A 281 4.86 18.34 13.12
C PRO A 281 5.67 17.86 14.34
N ASP A 282 6.34 16.71 14.26
CA ASP A 282 7.13 16.17 15.37
C ASP A 282 8.63 16.55 15.27
N ASN A 283 9.02 17.40 14.31
CA ASN A 283 10.42 17.76 14.12
C ASN A 283 10.91 18.86 15.08
N ILE A 284 11.62 18.44 16.13
CA ILE A 284 12.19 19.29 17.18
C ILE A 284 13.14 20.38 16.67
N LEU A 285 13.95 20.07 15.65
CA LEU A 285 14.98 20.99 15.14
C LEU A 285 14.35 22.13 14.34
N ILE A 286 13.22 21.90 13.69
CA ILE A 286 12.51 22.95 12.94
C ILE A 286 11.89 23.96 13.91
N TYR A 287 11.21 23.50 14.97
CA TYR A 287 10.73 24.40 16.03
C TYR A 287 11.87 25.20 16.64
N PHE A 288 12.98 24.55 16.97
CA PHE A 288 14.12 25.24 17.56
C PHE A 288 14.71 26.32 16.64
N ASN A 289 14.94 26.00 15.37
CA ASN A 289 15.50 26.95 14.40
C ASN A 289 14.51 28.08 14.10
N ARG A 290 13.21 27.79 13.93
CA ARG A 290 12.17 28.82 13.75
C ARG A 290 12.05 29.72 14.97
N GLY A 291 12.14 29.16 16.18
CA GLY A 291 12.15 29.91 17.43
C GLY A 291 13.33 30.88 17.55
N LEU A 292 14.52 30.47 17.13
CA LEU A 292 15.68 31.36 17.06
C LEU A 292 15.46 32.54 16.09
N LEU A 293 14.89 32.27 14.91
CA LEU A 293 14.56 33.34 13.95
C LEU A 293 13.47 34.29 14.47
N LYS A 294 12.46 33.75 15.16
CA LYS A 294 11.42 34.56 15.82
C LYS A 294 12.01 35.45 16.91
N MET A 295 12.98 34.94 17.67
CA MET A 295 13.71 35.74 18.65
C MET A 295 14.49 36.89 17.98
N GLU A 296 15.09 36.65 16.80
CA GLU A 296 15.79 37.68 16.02
C GLU A 296 14.86 38.81 15.56
N ILE A 297 13.65 38.47 15.08
CA ILE A 297 12.62 39.47 14.71
C ILE A 297 11.84 40.02 15.93
N LYS A 298 12.23 39.65 17.15
CA LYS A 298 11.62 40.06 18.42
C LYS A 298 10.17 39.59 18.63
N ASP A 299 9.76 38.53 17.91
CA ASP A 299 8.56 37.77 18.22
C ASP A 299 8.87 36.80 19.38
N TYR A 300 9.01 37.36 20.58
CA TYR A 300 9.40 36.59 21.75
C TYR A 300 8.33 35.59 22.19
N GLU A 301 7.04 35.92 22.02
CA GLU A 301 5.93 35.00 22.31
C GLU A 301 5.95 33.80 21.35
N GLY A 302 6.11 34.04 20.05
CA GLY A 302 6.23 32.98 19.06
C GLY A 302 7.48 32.12 19.27
N ALA A 303 8.61 32.73 19.64
CA ALA A 303 9.84 32.01 19.97
C ALA A 303 9.67 31.14 21.22
N TYR A 304 9.06 31.67 22.28
CA TYR A 304 8.78 30.94 23.51
C TYR A 304 7.89 29.72 23.27
N ASN A 305 6.86 29.86 22.43
CA ASN A 305 5.98 28.76 22.03
C ASN A 305 6.73 27.68 21.25
N ASP A 306 7.57 28.07 20.29
CA ASP A 306 8.36 27.13 19.49
C ASP A 306 9.37 26.36 20.36
N PHE A 307 10.08 27.04 21.27
CA PHE A 307 10.96 26.34 22.22
C PHE A 307 10.19 25.43 23.17
N SER A 308 8.97 25.81 23.56
CA SER A 308 8.11 24.96 24.39
C SER A 308 7.66 23.70 23.68
N GLN A 309 7.32 23.77 22.38
CA GLN A 309 7.04 22.59 21.57
C GLN A 309 8.28 21.70 21.42
N SER A 310 9.44 22.30 21.12
CA SER A 310 10.72 21.60 21.05
C SER A 310 11.04 20.80 22.34
N ILE A 311 10.78 21.41 23.50
CA ILE A 311 10.93 20.77 24.82
C ILE A 311 9.86 19.71 25.08
N SER A 312 8.63 19.93 24.64
CA SER A 312 7.54 18.96 24.81
C SER A 312 7.84 17.66 24.06
N ILE A 313 8.38 17.76 22.85
CA ILE A 313 8.71 16.61 22.01
C ILE A 313 10.02 15.96 22.51
N TYR A 314 11.05 16.73 22.89
CA TYR A 314 12.27 16.21 23.52
C TYR A 314 12.63 16.94 24.82
N PRO A 315 12.16 16.42 25.98
CA PRO A 315 12.37 17.04 27.30
C PRO A 315 13.82 17.12 27.77
N ASP A 316 14.74 16.43 27.10
CA ASP A 316 16.17 16.46 27.42
C ASP A 316 16.95 17.44 26.53
N PHE A 317 16.26 18.24 25.71
CA PHE A 317 16.89 19.19 24.78
C PHE A 317 17.41 20.45 25.49
N VAL A 318 18.60 20.37 26.07
CA VAL A 318 19.24 21.47 26.84
C VAL A 318 19.24 22.82 26.09
N LYS A 319 19.54 22.81 24.78
CA LYS A 319 19.60 24.05 23.99
C LYS A 319 18.25 24.77 23.93
N ALA A 320 17.13 24.05 23.85
CA ALA A 320 15.81 24.67 23.85
C ALA A 320 15.46 25.30 25.19
N TYR A 321 15.84 24.69 26.33
CA TYR A 321 15.68 25.32 27.65
C TYR A 321 16.50 26.61 27.78
N LEU A 322 17.75 26.59 27.33
CA LEU A 322 18.60 27.79 27.38
C LEU A 322 18.07 28.91 26.47
N ALA A 323 17.59 28.56 25.28
CA ALA A 323 16.99 29.52 24.35
C ALA A 323 15.68 30.08 24.90
N ARG A 324 14.80 29.23 25.45
CA ARG A 324 13.55 29.67 26.10
C ARG A 324 13.82 30.56 27.30
N ALA A 325 14.81 30.24 28.13
CA ALA A 325 15.21 31.09 29.24
C ALA A 325 15.73 32.47 28.79
N ALA A 326 16.47 32.53 27.69
CA ALA A 326 16.90 33.80 27.10
C ALA A 326 15.69 34.61 26.58
N THR A 327 14.74 33.95 25.90
CA THR A 327 13.50 34.59 25.45
C THR A 327 12.66 35.09 26.63
N SER A 328 12.53 34.32 27.72
CA SER A 328 11.84 34.75 28.94
C SER A 328 12.52 35.95 29.62
N MET A 329 13.85 36.03 29.60
CA MET A 329 14.58 37.22 30.05
C MET A 329 14.21 38.46 29.22
N ASP A 330 14.15 38.33 27.90
CA ASP A 330 13.76 39.42 27.00
C ASP A 330 12.28 39.83 27.19
N MET A 331 11.42 38.89 27.56
CA MET A 331 10.03 39.12 27.97
C MET A 331 9.88 39.65 29.41
N ARG A 332 10.98 39.72 30.19
CA ARG A 332 11.02 40.10 31.61
C ARG A 332 10.32 39.13 32.57
N ASP A 333 10.15 37.88 32.16
CA ASP A 333 9.72 36.78 33.02
C ASP A 333 10.97 36.08 33.62
N TYR A 334 11.48 36.68 34.70
CA TYR A 334 12.70 36.20 35.36
C TYR A 334 12.51 34.84 36.05
N ASP A 335 11.30 34.56 36.56
CA ASP A 335 10.99 33.32 37.26
C ASP A 335 10.98 32.13 36.28
N ALA A 336 10.36 32.29 35.11
CA ALA A 336 10.39 31.27 34.05
C ALA A 336 11.82 31.03 33.54
N ALA A 337 12.59 32.11 33.36
CA ALA A 337 13.98 32.03 32.91
C ALA A 337 14.88 31.28 33.90
N GLU A 338 14.73 31.52 35.21
CA GLU A 338 15.50 30.84 36.25
C GLU A 338 15.11 29.35 36.33
N LYS A 339 13.82 29.03 36.21
CA LYS A 339 13.34 27.64 36.19
C LYS A 339 13.93 26.84 35.03
N ASP A 340 13.95 27.42 33.83
CA ASP A 340 14.51 26.75 32.65
C ASP A 340 16.04 26.61 32.73
N ARG A 341 16.75 27.60 33.29
CA ARG A 341 18.20 27.50 33.55
C ARG A 341 18.52 26.40 34.54
N TYR A 342 17.79 26.33 35.64
CA TYR A 342 17.94 25.26 36.63
C TYR A 342 17.69 23.89 35.98
N LYS A 343 16.65 23.76 35.15
CA LYS A 343 16.35 22.51 34.46
C LYS A 343 17.45 22.12 33.47
N ALA A 344 17.98 23.08 32.71
CA ALA A 344 19.11 22.85 31.81
C ALA A 344 20.36 22.39 32.59
N GLU A 345 20.67 23.01 33.72
CA GLU A 345 21.78 22.62 34.60
C GLU A 345 21.59 21.22 35.18
N GLU A 346 20.40 20.89 35.66
CA GLU A 346 20.04 19.55 36.15
C GLU A 346 20.30 18.48 35.08
N ILE A 347 19.85 18.72 33.85
CA ILE A 347 20.06 17.81 32.72
C ILE A 347 21.56 17.69 32.39
N MET A 348 22.31 18.80 32.32
CA MET A 348 23.76 18.80 32.06
C MET A 348 24.55 18.07 33.15
N ASP A 349 24.19 18.25 34.41
CA ASP A 349 24.84 17.58 35.54
C ASP A 349 24.55 16.08 35.56
N ARG A 350 23.32 15.70 35.20
CA ARG A 350 22.96 14.29 34.98
C ARG A 350 23.83 13.67 33.89
N TYR A 351 24.06 14.37 32.78
CA TYR A 351 24.97 13.92 31.70
C TYR A 351 26.43 13.78 32.16
N ARG A 352 26.95 14.74 32.94
CA ARG A 352 28.34 14.70 33.45
C ARG A 352 28.62 13.48 34.34
N ARG A 353 27.62 13.04 35.11
CA ARG A 353 27.71 11.92 36.06
C ARG A 353 27.57 10.54 35.43
N MET A 354 27.14 10.44 34.16
CA MET A 354 27.04 9.18 33.41
C MET A 354 28.43 8.65 33.00
N LYS A 355 28.61 7.32 33.05
CA LYS A 355 29.83 6.63 32.59
C LYS A 355 29.94 6.72 31.07
N GLU A 356 31.16 6.68 30.54
CA GLU A 356 31.47 6.89 29.11
C GLU A 356 30.69 5.97 28.16
N GLY A 357 30.39 4.73 28.55
CA GLY A 357 29.54 3.81 27.78
C GLY A 357 28.03 4.07 27.86
N ASP A 358 27.54 4.59 28.99
CA ASP A 358 26.12 4.96 29.19
C ASP A 358 25.80 6.33 28.58
N ARG A 359 26.83 7.18 28.38
CA ARG A 359 26.70 8.41 27.58
C ARG A 359 26.27 8.07 26.16
N ASN A 360 26.81 7.01 25.53
CA ASN A 360 26.47 6.66 24.16
C ASN A 360 25.02 6.21 23.95
N ALA A 361 24.31 5.73 24.97
CA ALA A 361 22.89 5.36 24.82
C ALA A 361 21.93 6.57 24.72
N LEU A 362 22.35 7.75 25.22
CA LEU A 362 21.63 9.03 25.07
C LEU A 362 22.35 10.03 24.16
N VAL A 363 23.65 9.83 23.89
CA VAL A 363 24.51 10.57 22.97
C VAL A 363 24.66 9.82 21.64
N ASP A 364 23.89 8.74 21.40
CA ASP A 364 23.53 8.35 20.04
C ASP A 364 22.54 9.36 19.45
N THR A 365 22.99 10.61 19.47
CA THR A 365 22.54 11.72 18.67
C THR A 365 22.98 11.52 17.22
N THR A 366 23.19 10.29 16.76
CA THR A 366 23.36 10.02 15.34
C THR A 366 22.15 9.28 14.84
N GLU A 367 21.65 8.26 15.54
CA GLU A 367 20.48 7.49 15.07
C GLU A 367 19.15 8.11 15.49
N ASN A 368 18.97 8.48 16.78
CA ASN A 368 17.79 9.26 17.20
C ASN A 368 17.81 10.68 16.64
N PHE A 369 19.00 11.29 16.48
CA PHE A 369 19.13 12.60 15.84
C PHE A 369 18.97 12.53 14.31
N LYS A 370 19.35 11.42 13.66
CA LYS A 370 18.96 11.17 12.27
C LYS A 370 17.45 11.01 12.15
N ARG A 371 16.78 10.25 13.03
CA ARG A 371 15.30 10.18 13.09
C ARG A 371 14.66 11.55 13.36
N LEU A 372 15.34 12.46 14.08
CA LEU A 372 14.94 13.86 14.31
C LEU A 372 15.24 14.81 13.13
N ILE A 373 16.24 14.49 12.30
CA ILE A 373 16.61 15.22 11.06
C ILE A 373 15.87 14.64 9.85
N ASP A 374 15.31 13.44 9.97
CA ASP A 374 14.65 12.78 8.87
C ASP A 374 13.34 13.50 8.58
N ILE A 375 13.42 14.35 7.56
CA ILE A 375 12.32 15.10 7.02
C ILE A 375 11.45 14.16 6.11
N ASN A 376 11.82 12.87 5.96
CA ASN A 376 11.14 11.89 5.10
C ASN A 376 10.14 10.97 5.78
N SER A 377 9.44 11.36 6.86
CA SER A 377 8.34 10.52 7.34
C SER A 377 7.07 10.64 6.48
N ARG A 378 7.22 10.57 5.15
CA ARG A 378 6.26 10.05 4.16
C ARG A 378 6.87 10.13 2.77
N ASP A 379 7.48 9.01 2.42
CA ASP A 379 7.78 8.49 1.08
C ASP A 379 7.19 9.27 -0.11
N ASP A 380 8.01 9.46 -1.13
CA ASP A 380 7.83 10.17 -2.42
C ASP A 380 6.76 9.49 -3.33
N ARG A 381 5.73 8.88 -2.73
CA ARG A 381 4.64 8.10 -3.34
C ARG A 381 3.42 8.95 -3.70
N MET A 382 3.61 10.06 -4.39
CA MET A 382 2.47 10.74 -5.03
C MET A 382 2.82 11.05 -6.48
N LYS A 383 2.61 10.04 -7.33
CA LYS A 383 2.34 10.25 -8.74
C LYS A 383 0.99 9.61 -9.06
N ASP A 384 0.19 10.35 -9.81
CA ASP A 384 -1.11 9.95 -10.33
C ASP A 384 -1.10 8.52 -10.84
N VAL A 385 -2.09 7.75 -10.39
CA VAL A 385 -2.17 6.30 -10.53
C VAL A 385 -2.28 5.90 -12.01
N ILE A 386 -1.16 5.44 -12.55
CA ILE A 386 -1.09 4.56 -13.72
C ILE A 386 -1.57 3.17 -13.29
N ASN A 387 -2.20 2.41 -14.18
CA ASN A 387 -2.72 1.05 -13.91
C ASN A 387 -1.74 0.09 -13.20
N GLY A 388 -0.43 0.37 -13.25
CA GLY A 388 0.65 -0.38 -12.59
C GLY A 388 0.89 -0.15 -11.11
N ARG A 389 0.23 0.82 -10.46
CA ARG A 389 0.48 1.17 -9.05
C ARG A 389 -0.75 1.04 -8.16
N LEU A 390 -1.45 -0.08 -8.27
CA LEU A 390 -2.68 -0.33 -7.49
C LEU A 390 -2.42 -0.33 -5.97
N GLN A 391 -1.25 -0.83 -5.55
CA GLN A 391 -0.84 -0.90 -4.16
C GLN A 391 -0.65 0.49 -3.50
N ASP A 392 -0.50 1.54 -4.30
CA ASP A 392 -0.37 2.92 -3.80
C ASP A 392 -1.74 3.60 -3.61
N ARG A 393 -2.85 2.95 -3.98
CA ARG A 393 -4.20 3.52 -3.82
C ARG A 393 -4.59 3.65 -2.35
N ASN A 394 -5.25 4.76 -2.02
CA ASN A 394 -6.03 4.89 -0.79
C ASN A 394 -7.33 4.10 -0.92
N VAL A 395 -7.38 2.94 -0.24
CA VAL A 395 -8.56 2.08 -0.17
C VAL A 395 -9.23 2.23 1.20
N ILE A 396 -10.56 2.18 1.21
CA ILE A 396 -11.34 2.08 2.44
C ILE A 396 -11.25 0.63 2.90
N ILE A 397 -10.78 0.42 4.14
CA ILE A 397 -10.55 -0.93 4.69
C ILE A 397 -11.76 -1.32 5.52
N GLU A 398 -12.67 -2.03 4.87
CA GLU A 398 -13.89 -2.57 5.46
C GLU A 398 -14.06 -4.04 5.04
N LEU A 399 -14.73 -4.82 5.88
CA LEU A 399 -15.11 -6.19 5.52
C LEU A 399 -16.02 -6.17 4.28
N GLN A 400 -15.81 -7.12 3.38
CA GLN A 400 -16.72 -7.41 2.28
C GLN A 400 -18.09 -7.79 2.84
N ASP A 401 -19.14 -7.16 2.30
CA ASP A 401 -20.50 -7.31 2.80
C ASP A 401 -21.06 -8.73 2.56
N MET A 402 -22.17 -9.05 3.22
CA MET A 402 -22.87 -10.32 3.07
C MET A 402 -23.38 -10.54 1.64
N PHE A 403 -23.41 -11.80 1.23
CA PHE A 403 -24.04 -12.21 -0.01
C PHE A 403 -25.57 -12.15 0.10
N ILE A 404 -26.19 -11.64 -0.96
CA ILE A 404 -27.64 -11.62 -1.14
C ILE A 404 -28.01 -12.18 -2.51
N VAL A 405 -29.18 -12.80 -2.62
CA VAL A 405 -29.79 -13.14 -3.90
C VAL A 405 -30.56 -11.92 -4.40
N GLN A 406 -30.27 -11.48 -5.61
CA GLN A 406 -30.88 -10.30 -6.20
C GLN A 406 -31.17 -10.47 -7.68
N TYR A 407 -32.04 -9.61 -8.20
CA TYR A 407 -32.40 -9.56 -9.61
C TYR A 407 -31.17 -9.36 -10.50
N LEU A 408 -31.11 -10.07 -11.61
CA LEU A 408 -30.07 -9.95 -12.60
C LEU A 408 -30.66 -9.44 -13.92
N SER A 409 -30.18 -8.28 -14.39
CA SER A 409 -30.54 -7.79 -15.72
C SER A 409 -29.75 -8.51 -16.82
N LEU A 410 -30.40 -8.78 -17.95
CA LEU A 410 -29.78 -9.39 -19.15
C LEU A 410 -28.61 -8.55 -19.70
N ASP A 411 -28.64 -7.24 -19.53
CA ASP A 411 -27.53 -6.35 -19.91
C ASP A 411 -26.28 -6.56 -19.06
N THR A 412 -26.44 -7.04 -17.82
CA THR A 412 -25.32 -7.37 -16.93
C THR A 412 -24.63 -8.67 -17.36
N LEU A 413 -25.40 -9.66 -17.83
CA LEU A 413 -24.86 -10.91 -18.43
C LEU A 413 -23.99 -10.62 -19.67
N ARG A 414 -24.39 -9.66 -20.50
CA ARG A 414 -23.65 -9.29 -21.72
C ARG A 414 -22.30 -8.62 -21.46
N LYS A 415 -22.08 -8.07 -20.25
CA LYS A 415 -20.84 -7.38 -19.87
C LYS A 415 -19.76 -8.31 -19.30
N GLY A 416 -20.01 -9.62 -19.22
CA GLY A 416 -19.00 -10.61 -18.84
C GLY A 416 -18.48 -10.50 -17.40
N LYS A 417 -19.10 -9.68 -16.54
CA LYS A 417 -18.78 -9.67 -15.09
C LYS A 417 -19.39 -10.93 -14.49
N VAL A 418 -18.55 -11.95 -14.33
CA VAL A 418 -18.95 -13.29 -13.86
C VAL A 418 -19.59 -13.18 -12.47
N GLN A 419 -20.71 -13.86 -12.36
CA GLN A 419 -21.48 -14.11 -11.14
C GLN A 419 -20.90 -15.36 -10.47
N TYR A 420 -20.97 -15.45 -9.15
CA TYR A 420 -20.68 -16.73 -8.49
C TYR A 420 -21.59 -17.80 -9.07
N PHE A 421 -20.98 -18.87 -9.56
CA PHE A 421 -21.73 -20.00 -10.09
C PHE A 421 -22.36 -20.75 -8.94
N ASP A 422 -23.68 -20.84 -8.95
CA ASP A 422 -24.43 -21.62 -7.98
C ASP A 422 -25.46 -22.50 -8.70
N LYS A 423 -25.41 -23.81 -8.43
CA LYS A 423 -26.28 -24.82 -9.07
C LYS A 423 -27.77 -24.54 -8.83
N ARG A 424 -28.13 -23.97 -7.67
CA ARG A 424 -29.50 -23.67 -7.26
C ARG A 424 -30.03 -22.43 -7.97
N ILE A 425 -29.22 -21.37 -8.03
CA ILE A 425 -29.53 -20.15 -8.79
C ILE A 425 -29.67 -20.47 -10.28
N MET A 426 -28.76 -21.29 -10.83
CA MET A 426 -28.83 -21.70 -12.23
C MET A 426 -30.11 -22.49 -12.52
N LYS A 427 -30.49 -23.42 -11.64
CA LYS A 427 -31.74 -24.18 -11.76
C LYS A 427 -32.96 -23.24 -11.77
N PHE A 428 -33.04 -22.31 -10.81
CA PHE A 428 -34.10 -21.30 -10.77
C PHE A 428 -34.18 -20.53 -12.09
N ASN A 429 -33.04 -20.03 -12.59
CA ASN A 429 -33.00 -19.25 -13.82
C ASN A 429 -33.44 -20.06 -15.05
N GLN A 430 -33.09 -21.35 -15.12
CA GLN A 430 -33.52 -22.24 -16.21
C GLN A 430 -35.03 -22.49 -16.18
N GLU A 431 -35.61 -22.70 -15.00
CA GLU A 431 -37.05 -22.90 -14.83
C GLU A 431 -37.86 -21.66 -15.27
N HIS A 432 -37.27 -20.47 -15.17
CA HIS A 432 -37.88 -19.19 -15.53
C HIS A 432 -37.42 -18.63 -16.90
N ASN A 433 -36.74 -19.44 -17.73
CA ASN A 433 -36.20 -19.01 -19.03
C ASN A 433 -35.37 -17.71 -18.95
N TYR A 434 -34.64 -17.51 -17.85
CA TYR A 434 -33.83 -16.32 -17.57
C TYR A 434 -34.62 -14.99 -17.59
N ASN A 435 -35.94 -15.04 -17.35
CA ASN A 435 -36.79 -13.87 -17.29
C ASN A 435 -37.94 -14.05 -16.28
N PRO A 436 -37.75 -13.64 -15.02
CA PRO A 436 -36.56 -12.96 -14.47
C PRO A 436 -35.39 -13.91 -14.20
N ALA A 437 -34.19 -13.34 -14.11
CA ALA A 437 -33.01 -14.06 -13.66
C ALA A 437 -32.57 -13.54 -12.28
N LEU A 438 -32.02 -14.44 -11.47
CA LEU A 438 -31.40 -14.18 -10.18
C LEU A 438 -29.88 -14.36 -10.26
N THR A 439 -29.19 -13.67 -9.36
CA THR A 439 -27.77 -13.86 -9.08
C THR A 439 -27.53 -13.73 -7.60
N VAL A 440 -26.42 -14.31 -7.12
CA VAL A 440 -25.89 -14.05 -5.79
C VAL A 440 -24.71 -13.07 -5.88
N SER A 441 -24.64 -12.11 -4.98
CA SER A 441 -23.60 -11.07 -4.96
C SER A 441 -23.55 -10.38 -3.60
N ASN A 442 -22.36 -10.00 -3.17
CA ASN A 442 -22.13 -9.10 -2.04
C ASN A 442 -22.10 -7.61 -2.47
N LYS A 443 -22.04 -7.35 -3.78
CA LYS A 443 -22.03 -5.99 -4.34
C LYS A 443 -23.45 -5.47 -4.53
N LYS A 444 -23.62 -4.19 -4.20
CA LYS A 444 -24.84 -3.42 -4.50
C LYS A 444 -24.94 -3.15 -6.00
N PHE A 445 -26.06 -3.53 -6.62
CA PHE A 445 -26.33 -3.15 -8.00
C PHE A 445 -27.09 -1.83 -8.06
N ASN A 446 -26.65 -0.91 -8.92
CA ASN A 446 -27.36 0.33 -9.15
C ASN A 446 -28.21 0.17 -10.42
N TYR A 447 -29.52 0.06 -10.24
CA TYR A 447 -30.47 0.06 -11.35
C TYR A 447 -31.02 1.49 -11.56
N PRO A 448 -31.41 1.87 -12.79
CA PRO A 448 -32.13 3.11 -13.03
C PRO A 448 -33.42 3.15 -12.21
N ARG A 449 -33.69 4.26 -11.49
CA ARG A 449 -34.89 4.38 -10.62
C ARG A 449 -36.19 4.08 -11.37
N GLU A 450 -36.33 4.60 -12.59
CA GLU A 450 -37.50 4.37 -13.43
C GLU A 450 -37.74 2.89 -13.73
N PHE A 451 -36.67 2.12 -13.95
CA PHE A 451 -36.79 0.68 -14.17
C PHE A 451 -37.28 -0.02 -12.91
N GLU A 452 -36.66 0.24 -11.77
CA GLU A 452 -37.02 -0.39 -10.51
C GLU A 452 -38.46 -0.04 -10.09
N ASP A 453 -38.89 1.22 -10.22
CA ASP A 453 -40.24 1.64 -9.85
C ASP A 453 -41.30 0.95 -10.73
N ASN A 454 -41.08 0.93 -12.05
CA ASN A 454 -41.98 0.24 -12.98
C ASN A 454 -42.02 -1.27 -12.72
N TYR A 455 -40.88 -1.86 -12.40
CA TYR A 455 -40.79 -3.29 -12.14
C TYR A 455 -41.42 -3.67 -10.80
N ILE A 456 -41.21 -2.89 -9.74
CA ILE A 456 -41.88 -3.06 -8.45
C ILE A 456 -43.40 -2.94 -8.60
N GLU A 457 -43.90 -2.01 -9.41
CA GLU A 457 -45.35 -1.89 -9.66
C GLU A 457 -45.88 -3.10 -10.44
N THR A 458 -45.11 -3.61 -11.41
CA THR A 458 -45.45 -4.84 -12.15
C THR A 458 -45.55 -6.03 -11.21
N LEU A 459 -44.53 -6.25 -10.36
CA LEU A 459 -44.52 -7.32 -9.37
C LEU A 459 -45.67 -7.17 -8.36
N SER A 460 -45.97 -5.94 -7.94
CA SER A 460 -47.11 -5.65 -7.06
C SER A 460 -48.45 -5.96 -7.72
N SER A 461 -48.58 -5.72 -9.02
CA SER A 461 -49.75 -6.08 -9.83
C SER A 461 -49.90 -7.61 -9.93
N ASP A 462 -48.81 -8.33 -10.15
CA ASP A 462 -48.81 -9.80 -10.22
C ASP A 462 -49.19 -10.44 -8.88
N ILE A 463 -48.68 -9.89 -7.76
CA ILE A 463 -49.09 -10.29 -6.40
C ILE A 463 -50.59 -10.08 -6.20
N ARG A 464 -51.15 -8.92 -6.60
CA ARG A 464 -52.59 -8.64 -6.49
C ARG A 464 -53.45 -9.57 -7.37
N LYS A 465 -52.92 -9.98 -8.53
CA LYS A 465 -53.58 -10.91 -9.46
C LYS A 465 -53.35 -12.38 -9.10
N ASN A 466 -52.66 -12.67 -8.00
CA ASN A 466 -52.29 -14.00 -7.55
C ASN A 466 -51.51 -14.83 -8.60
N LYS A 467 -50.67 -14.16 -9.39
CA LYS A 467 -49.81 -14.75 -10.41
C LYS A 467 -48.38 -14.89 -9.87
N GLU A 468 -47.82 -16.10 -9.89
CA GLU A 468 -46.40 -16.37 -9.53
C GLU A 468 -45.96 -15.65 -8.25
N VAL A 469 -46.83 -15.70 -7.23
CA VAL A 469 -46.74 -14.76 -6.11
C VAL A 469 -45.46 -14.97 -5.28
N THR A 470 -45.00 -16.20 -5.12
CA THR A 470 -43.74 -16.50 -4.40
C THR A 470 -42.57 -15.79 -5.08
N ASP A 471 -42.42 -15.96 -6.40
CA ASP A 471 -41.32 -15.35 -7.17
C ASP A 471 -41.45 -13.83 -7.19
N ALA A 472 -42.67 -13.32 -7.35
CA ALA A 472 -42.93 -11.89 -7.35
C ALA A 472 -42.56 -11.22 -6.02
N LEU A 473 -42.88 -11.86 -4.89
CA LEU A 473 -42.49 -11.42 -3.55
C LEU A 473 -40.97 -11.50 -3.35
N LEU A 474 -40.33 -12.60 -3.76
CA LEU A 474 -38.88 -12.76 -3.65
C LEU A 474 -38.12 -11.67 -4.41
N LEU A 475 -38.53 -11.38 -5.65
CA LEU A 475 -37.92 -10.37 -6.49
C LEU A 475 -38.17 -8.97 -5.96
N ARG A 476 -39.41 -8.66 -5.57
CA ARG A 476 -39.77 -7.33 -5.04
C ARG A 476 -39.03 -7.06 -3.72
N GLY A 477 -38.98 -8.06 -2.83
CA GLY A 477 -38.18 -8.02 -1.61
C GLY A 477 -36.70 -7.78 -1.88
N SER A 478 -36.12 -8.41 -2.91
CA SER A 478 -34.72 -8.19 -3.29
C SER A 478 -34.45 -6.76 -3.79
N LEU A 479 -35.39 -6.16 -4.53
CA LEU A 479 -35.30 -4.76 -4.98
C LEU A 479 -35.41 -3.79 -3.80
N TYR A 480 -36.34 -4.04 -2.88
CA TYR A 480 -36.44 -3.25 -1.64
C TYR A 480 -35.17 -3.34 -0.80
N LEU A 481 -34.59 -4.54 -0.65
CA LEU A 481 -33.34 -4.74 0.07
C LEU A 481 -32.19 -3.95 -0.57
N ASN A 482 -32.10 -3.96 -1.90
CA ASN A 482 -31.08 -3.22 -2.62
C ASN A 482 -31.26 -1.68 -2.51
N ARG A 483 -32.51 -1.20 -2.43
CA ARG A 483 -32.85 0.21 -2.18
C ARG A 483 -32.55 0.67 -0.75
N GLY A 484 -32.49 -0.25 0.21
CA GLY A 484 -32.42 0.06 1.63
C GLY A 484 -33.80 0.16 2.31
N ASP A 485 -34.87 -0.24 1.62
CA ASP A 485 -36.23 -0.32 2.17
C ASP A 485 -36.40 -1.60 3.01
N TYR A 486 -35.62 -1.75 4.08
CA TYR A 486 -35.48 -3.02 4.81
C TYR A 486 -36.79 -3.58 5.36
N THR A 487 -37.69 -2.73 5.87
CA THR A 487 -38.98 -3.17 6.42
C THR A 487 -39.83 -3.88 5.37
N LYS A 488 -39.95 -3.29 4.17
CA LYS A 488 -40.71 -3.87 3.06
C LYS A 488 -40.06 -5.14 2.54
N ALA A 489 -38.73 -5.18 2.48
CA ALA A 489 -38.00 -6.39 2.11
C ALA A 489 -38.27 -7.54 3.09
N ILE A 490 -38.22 -7.26 4.39
CA ILE A 490 -38.51 -8.24 5.46
C ILE A 490 -39.95 -8.76 5.37
N GLU A 491 -40.93 -7.88 5.12
CA GLU A 491 -42.33 -8.26 4.91
C GLU A 491 -42.48 -9.22 3.72
N ASP A 492 -41.89 -8.88 2.58
CA ASP A 492 -41.96 -9.71 1.37
C ASP A 492 -41.29 -11.08 1.57
N PHE A 493 -40.11 -11.15 2.17
CA PHE A 493 -39.45 -12.43 2.43
C PHE A 493 -40.19 -13.27 3.47
N ARG A 494 -40.80 -12.67 4.49
CA ARG A 494 -41.68 -13.39 5.42
C ARG A 494 -42.89 -13.99 4.71
N ALA A 495 -43.53 -13.22 3.83
CA ALA A 495 -44.67 -13.71 3.05
C ALA A 495 -44.29 -14.87 2.11
N VAL A 496 -43.05 -14.90 1.59
CA VAL A 496 -42.51 -16.08 0.89
C VAL A 496 -42.40 -17.27 1.84
N LEU A 497 -41.83 -17.09 3.03
CA LEU A 497 -41.62 -18.18 3.99
C LEU A 497 -42.91 -18.70 4.65
N GLU A 498 -43.97 -17.90 4.71
CA GLU A 498 -45.31 -18.38 5.11
C GLU A 498 -45.89 -19.37 4.09
N ARG A 499 -45.54 -19.23 2.81
CA ARG A 499 -45.95 -20.13 1.73
C ARG A 499 -45.00 -21.31 1.59
N GLU A 500 -43.70 -21.04 1.68
CA GLU A 500 -42.61 -21.98 1.45
C GLU A 500 -41.57 -21.88 2.59
N PRO A 501 -41.77 -22.56 3.73
CA PRO A 501 -40.96 -22.39 4.94
C PRO A 501 -39.47 -22.72 4.80
N ASN A 502 -39.12 -23.48 3.76
CA ASN A 502 -37.77 -23.93 3.44
C ASN A 502 -37.22 -23.26 2.16
N HIS A 503 -37.78 -22.12 1.75
CA HIS A 503 -37.29 -21.38 0.59
C HIS A 503 -35.91 -20.76 0.88
N LEU A 504 -34.86 -21.39 0.36
CA LEU A 504 -33.45 -21.06 0.65
C LEU A 504 -33.10 -19.59 0.42
N PHE A 505 -33.48 -19.02 -0.73
CA PHE A 505 -33.12 -17.63 -1.07
C PHE A 505 -33.83 -16.59 -0.18
N ALA A 506 -35.09 -16.85 0.19
CA ALA A 506 -35.86 -15.98 1.07
C ALA A 506 -35.32 -16.01 2.50
N LEU A 507 -34.91 -17.19 3.02
CA LEU A 507 -34.27 -17.31 4.33
C LEU A 507 -32.98 -16.49 4.40
N MET A 508 -32.09 -16.66 3.41
CA MET A 508 -30.82 -15.93 3.36
C MET A 508 -31.05 -14.43 3.23
N ASN A 509 -31.89 -13.99 2.29
CA ASN A 509 -32.17 -12.58 2.10
C ASN A 509 -32.88 -11.93 3.29
N LEU A 510 -33.76 -12.65 3.99
CA LEU A 510 -34.38 -12.18 5.22
C LEU A 510 -33.34 -11.95 6.31
N ALA A 511 -32.41 -12.90 6.49
CA ALA A 511 -31.32 -12.75 7.43
C ALA A 511 -30.42 -11.55 7.08
N SER A 512 -30.02 -11.41 5.81
CA SER A 512 -29.22 -10.29 5.35
C SER A 512 -29.94 -8.94 5.46
N ALA A 513 -31.26 -8.90 5.18
CA ALA A 513 -32.08 -7.69 5.35
C ALA A 513 -32.17 -7.26 6.83
N ARG A 514 -32.30 -8.22 7.75
CA ARG A 514 -32.27 -7.95 9.19
C ARG A 514 -30.92 -7.38 9.62
N SER A 515 -29.80 -8.01 9.23
CA SER A 515 -28.48 -7.48 9.58
C SER A 515 -28.26 -6.07 9.03
N ARG A 516 -28.56 -5.81 7.74
CA ARG A 516 -28.41 -4.44 7.19
C ARG A 516 -29.32 -3.42 7.86
N MET A 517 -30.51 -3.82 8.30
CA MET A 517 -31.40 -2.95 9.08
C MET A 517 -30.82 -2.63 10.46
N TYR A 518 -30.27 -3.63 11.15
CA TYR A 518 -29.65 -3.44 12.45
C TYR A 518 -28.44 -2.51 12.36
N ASP A 519 -27.56 -2.73 11.38
CA ASP A 519 -26.40 -1.87 11.11
C ASP A 519 -26.83 -0.42 10.79
N TYR A 520 -27.92 -0.25 10.03
CA TYR A 520 -28.47 1.08 9.72
C TYR A 520 -29.01 1.80 10.96
N ILE A 521 -29.76 1.11 11.82
CA ILE A 521 -30.28 1.66 13.07
C ILE A 521 -29.11 2.11 13.96
N GLU A 522 -28.11 1.26 14.15
CA GLU A 522 -26.91 1.57 14.93
C GLU A 522 -26.18 2.82 14.38
N SER A 523 -26.03 2.92 13.06
CA SER A 523 -25.37 4.07 12.42
C SER A 523 -26.09 5.42 12.63
N ILE A 524 -27.39 5.40 12.93
CA ILE A 524 -28.18 6.58 13.29
C ILE A 524 -27.96 6.93 14.76
N GLU A 525 -27.92 5.93 15.64
CA GLU A 525 -27.71 6.10 17.08
C GLU A 525 -26.33 6.70 17.38
N GLU A 526 -25.27 6.28 16.66
CA GLU A 526 -23.94 6.89 16.75
C GLU A 526 -23.93 8.40 16.41
N LYS A 527 -24.82 8.83 15.49
CA LYS A 527 -24.92 10.24 15.06
C LYS A 527 -25.79 11.09 15.97
N THR A 528 -26.59 10.50 16.85
CA THR A 528 -27.68 11.23 17.54
C THR A 528 -27.43 11.53 19.02
N SER A 529 -26.28 11.19 19.64
CA SER A 529 -25.96 11.70 20.99
C SER A 529 -24.47 11.64 21.35
N ARG A 530 -23.83 12.81 21.54
CA ARG A 530 -22.71 13.00 22.48
C ARG A 530 -22.79 14.37 23.15
N VAL A 531 -22.95 14.38 24.47
CA VAL A 531 -22.58 15.52 25.31
C VAL A 531 -21.06 15.45 25.51
N VAL A 532 -20.38 16.58 25.29
CA VAL A 532 -18.92 16.70 25.40
C VAL A 532 -18.43 16.20 26.76
N GLY A 533 -17.56 15.18 26.79
CA GLY A 533 -16.81 14.81 28.00
C GLY A 533 -16.83 13.33 28.44
N GLU A 534 -17.56 12.43 27.79
CA GLU A 534 -17.50 10.99 28.12
C GLU A 534 -16.70 10.19 27.08
N GLU A 535 -15.49 9.77 27.44
CA GLU A 535 -14.81 8.65 26.81
C GLU A 535 -15.27 7.35 27.47
N LYS A 536 -16.09 6.57 26.74
CA LYS A 536 -16.18 5.13 26.95
C LYS A 536 -16.18 4.41 25.61
N LYS A 537 -15.39 3.34 25.52
CA LYS A 537 -15.54 2.26 24.53
C LYS A 537 -16.98 1.77 24.64
N VAL A 538 -17.82 2.10 23.66
CA VAL A 538 -19.15 1.52 23.55
C VAL A 538 -18.94 0.08 23.09
N GLU A 539 -19.15 -0.89 23.99
CA GLU A 539 -19.32 -2.28 23.60
C GLU A 539 -20.56 -2.35 22.70
N ARG A 540 -20.32 -2.62 21.42
CA ARG A 540 -21.35 -2.86 20.41
C ARG A 540 -22.15 -4.08 20.84
N ASN A 541 -23.47 -3.94 21.00
CA ASN A 541 -24.31 -5.07 21.38
C ASN A 541 -25.57 -5.14 20.49
N VAL A 542 -25.34 -5.24 19.18
CA VAL A 542 -26.38 -5.57 18.22
C VAL A 542 -26.68 -7.08 18.32
N ASP A 543 -27.93 -7.42 18.60
CA ASP A 543 -28.36 -8.82 18.66
C ASP A 543 -28.62 -9.38 17.25
N TYR A 544 -27.64 -10.13 16.74
CA TYR A 544 -27.74 -10.82 15.45
C TYR A 544 -28.31 -12.25 15.55
N SER A 545 -28.89 -12.66 16.68
CA SER A 545 -29.44 -14.02 16.89
C SER A 545 -30.39 -14.46 15.77
N LEU A 546 -31.33 -13.59 15.38
CA LEU A 546 -32.28 -13.82 14.29
C LEU A 546 -31.65 -13.89 12.89
N VAL A 547 -30.44 -13.35 12.72
CA VAL A 547 -29.66 -13.44 11.48
C VAL A 547 -28.92 -14.78 11.44
N LEU A 548 -28.33 -15.20 12.56
CA LEU A 548 -27.71 -16.51 12.70
C LEU A 548 -28.73 -17.64 12.52
N GLU A 549 -29.91 -17.53 13.16
CA GLU A 549 -31.00 -18.52 13.01
C GLU A 549 -31.40 -18.69 11.54
N GLY A 550 -31.60 -17.59 10.82
CA GLY A 550 -31.98 -17.62 9.40
C GLY A 550 -30.92 -18.30 8.52
N ASN A 551 -29.64 -17.98 8.71
CA ASN A 551 -28.56 -18.60 7.94
C ASN A 551 -28.29 -20.05 8.36
N ASN A 552 -28.40 -20.40 9.64
CA ASN A 552 -28.28 -21.79 10.11
C ASN A 552 -29.38 -22.66 9.50
N LYS A 553 -30.61 -22.15 9.41
CA LYS A 553 -31.70 -22.85 8.73
C LYS A 553 -31.41 -23.07 7.24
N CYS A 554 -30.72 -22.15 6.56
CA CYS A 554 -30.23 -22.40 5.20
C CYS A 554 -29.28 -23.60 5.15
N LEU A 555 -28.39 -23.75 6.12
CA LEU A 555 -27.42 -24.86 6.19
C LEU A 555 -28.06 -26.18 6.62
N GLU A 556 -29.16 -26.15 7.39
CA GLU A 556 -29.97 -27.34 7.66
C GLU A 556 -30.65 -27.88 6.39
N ILE A 557 -31.08 -26.97 5.51
CA ILE A 557 -31.69 -27.32 4.21
C ILE A 557 -30.62 -27.78 3.22
N ASP A 558 -29.50 -27.05 3.16
CA ASP A 558 -28.39 -27.32 2.25
C ASP A 558 -27.04 -27.01 2.93
N PRO A 559 -26.36 -28.03 3.47
CA PRO A 559 -25.09 -27.87 4.16
C PRO A 559 -23.96 -27.31 3.27
N GLU A 560 -24.06 -27.43 1.95
CA GLU A 560 -23.08 -26.93 0.97
C GLU A 560 -23.42 -25.51 0.48
N PHE A 561 -24.37 -24.80 1.11
CA PHE A 561 -24.72 -23.44 0.72
C PHE A 561 -23.71 -22.43 1.26
N VAL A 562 -22.60 -22.29 0.54
CA VAL A 562 -21.42 -21.50 0.93
C VAL A 562 -21.73 -20.05 1.31
N PHE A 563 -22.70 -19.41 0.66
CA PHE A 563 -23.07 -18.02 0.94
C PHE A 563 -23.68 -17.84 2.34
N ALA A 564 -24.40 -18.85 2.86
CA ALA A 564 -24.88 -18.81 4.24
C ALA A 564 -23.75 -18.99 5.25
N LEU A 565 -22.76 -19.87 4.96
CA LEU A 565 -21.54 -19.99 5.78
C LEU A 565 -20.79 -18.66 5.85
N PHE A 566 -20.61 -17.99 4.71
CA PHE A 566 -19.96 -16.69 4.63
C PHE A 566 -20.72 -15.62 5.40
N ASN A 567 -22.06 -15.57 5.27
CA ASN A 567 -22.89 -14.62 6.00
C ASN A 567 -22.82 -14.84 7.53
N ILE A 568 -22.75 -16.09 8.00
CA ILE A 568 -22.53 -16.41 9.43
C ILE A 568 -21.15 -15.91 9.88
N ALA A 569 -20.10 -16.13 9.09
CA ALA A 569 -18.76 -15.62 9.40
C ALA A 569 -18.75 -14.09 9.53
N ASN A 570 -19.43 -13.38 8.61
CA ASN A 570 -19.63 -11.94 8.67
C ASN A 570 -20.36 -11.50 9.95
N VAL A 571 -21.38 -12.24 10.39
CA VAL A 571 -22.07 -11.93 11.66
C VAL A 571 -21.12 -12.08 12.84
N TYR A 572 -20.36 -13.18 12.93
CA TYR A 572 -19.38 -13.34 14.01
C TYR A 572 -18.33 -12.24 14.01
N ALA A 573 -17.87 -11.80 12.83
CA ALA A 573 -16.94 -10.69 12.72
C ALA A 573 -17.56 -9.38 13.23
N LYS A 574 -18.81 -9.08 12.86
CA LYS A 574 -19.56 -7.91 13.34
C LYS A 574 -19.82 -7.94 14.84
N SER A 575 -20.10 -9.11 15.41
CA SER A 575 -20.29 -9.33 16.85
C SER A 575 -18.99 -9.32 17.66
N GLY A 576 -17.82 -9.13 17.03
CA GLY A 576 -16.53 -9.15 17.70
C GLY A 576 -16.04 -10.54 18.10
N GLU A 577 -16.70 -11.61 17.64
CA GLU A 577 -16.32 -13.00 17.88
C GLU A 577 -15.26 -13.45 16.86
N ILE A 578 -14.10 -12.78 16.88
CA ILE A 578 -13.06 -12.85 15.84
C ILE A 578 -12.64 -14.30 15.51
N GLN A 579 -12.37 -15.12 16.54
CA GLN A 579 -11.92 -16.49 16.31
C GLN A 579 -13.00 -17.33 15.61
N LYS A 580 -14.27 -17.20 16.03
CA LYS A 580 -15.37 -17.91 15.38
C LYS A 580 -15.55 -17.47 13.93
N ALA A 581 -15.35 -16.18 13.65
CA ALA A 581 -15.39 -15.65 12.30
C ALA A 581 -14.29 -16.27 11.43
N ILE A 582 -13.03 -16.31 11.92
CA ILE A 582 -11.90 -16.95 11.22
C ILE A 582 -12.16 -18.44 10.96
N ASP A 583 -12.65 -19.18 11.96
CA ASP A 583 -12.97 -20.59 11.82
C ASP A 583 -14.08 -20.80 10.76
N MET A 584 -15.08 -19.92 10.73
CA MET A 584 -16.17 -19.98 9.76
C MET A 584 -15.72 -19.58 8.34
N TYR A 585 -14.88 -18.57 8.16
CA TYR A 585 -14.27 -18.28 6.85
C TYR A 585 -13.38 -19.43 6.38
N THR A 586 -12.69 -20.11 7.29
CA THR A 586 -11.92 -21.31 6.95
C THR A 586 -12.83 -22.41 6.40
N LYS A 587 -13.98 -22.66 7.03
CA LYS A 587 -14.99 -23.59 6.50
C LYS A 587 -15.55 -23.15 5.15
N VAL A 588 -15.75 -21.85 4.92
CA VAL A 588 -16.15 -21.32 3.60
C VAL A 588 -15.14 -21.75 2.54
N LEU A 589 -13.85 -21.59 2.82
CA LEU A 589 -12.77 -21.89 1.90
C LEU A 589 -12.51 -23.39 1.71
N GLU A 590 -12.87 -24.23 2.70
CA GLU A 590 -12.90 -25.69 2.56
C GLU A 590 -14.00 -26.16 1.60
N VAL A 591 -15.14 -25.48 1.59
CA VAL A 591 -16.29 -25.78 0.70
C VAL A 591 -16.06 -25.21 -0.70
N ASP A 592 -15.65 -23.94 -0.80
CA ASP A 592 -15.35 -23.27 -2.06
C ASP A 592 -14.14 -22.33 -1.89
N GLY A 593 -13.00 -22.79 -2.43
CA GLY A 593 -11.73 -22.07 -2.38
C GLY A 593 -11.62 -20.90 -3.37
N ASP A 594 -12.65 -20.62 -4.17
CA ASP A 594 -12.68 -19.48 -5.11
C ASP A 594 -13.42 -18.25 -4.55
N ILE A 595 -13.93 -18.28 -3.30
CA ILE A 595 -14.57 -17.15 -2.64
C ILE A 595 -13.52 -16.13 -2.16
N ALA A 596 -13.21 -15.14 -3.01
CA ALA A 596 -12.22 -14.11 -2.75
C ALA A 596 -12.48 -13.32 -1.46
N GLU A 597 -13.75 -13.04 -1.17
CA GLU A 597 -14.20 -12.27 -0.01
C GLU A 597 -13.87 -12.97 1.31
N ALA A 598 -13.87 -14.30 1.33
CA ALA A 598 -13.57 -15.06 2.52
C ALA A 598 -12.09 -14.93 2.89
N TYR A 599 -11.20 -15.02 1.90
CA TYR A 599 -9.79 -14.69 2.09
C TYR A 599 -9.62 -13.23 2.52
N PHE A 600 -10.26 -12.27 1.84
CA PHE A 600 -10.12 -10.86 2.16
C PHE A 600 -10.53 -10.55 3.60
N ASN A 601 -11.72 -11.01 4.01
CA ASN A 601 -12.23 -10.76 5.35
C ASN A 601 -11.40 -11.49 6.42
N ARG A 602 -11.04 -12.76 6.20
CA ARG A 602 -10.20 -13.51 7.13
C ARG A 602 -8.81 -12.88 7.26
N GLY A 603 -8.23 -12.40 6.16
CA GLY A 603 -6.98 -11.65 6.14
C GLY A 603 -7.04 -10.35 6.95
N LEU A 604 -8.13 -9.59 6.86
CA LEU A 604 -8.35 -8.41 7.71
C LEU A 604 -8.46 -8.77 9.20
N LEU A 605 -9.09 -9.89 9.53
CA LEU A 605 -9.15 -10.37 10.91
C LEU A 605 -7.78 -10.83 11.42
N HIS A 606 -6.95 -11.43 10.58
CA HIS A 606 -5.56 -11.75 10.92
C HIS A 606 -4.74 -10.49 11.19
N ILE A 607 -4.90 -9.42 10.39
CA ILE A 607 -4.30 -8.11 10.69
C ILE A 607 -4.76 -7.61 12.06
N TYR A 608 -6.06 -7.69 12.34
CA TYR A 608 -6.61 -7.28 13.63
C TYR A 608 -6.03 -8.06 14.81
N GLN A 609 -5.70 -9.34 14.62
CA GLN A 609 -5.02 -10.18 15.62
C GLN A 609 -3.49 -9.95 15.69
N GLY A 610 -2.92 -9.20 14.76
CA GLY A 610 -1.47 -8.99 14.65
C GLY A 610 -0.71 -10.09 13.89
N ASP A 611 -1.41 -11.06 13.29
CA ASP A 611 -0.80 -12.11 12.47
C ASP A 611 -0.63 -11.62 11.02
N ARG A 612 0.47 -10.89 10.79
CA ARG A 612 0.79 -10.32 9.46
C ARG A 612 1.05 -11.39 8.40
N SER A 613 1.59 -12.55 8.79
CA SER A 613 1.94 -13.61 7.83
C SER A 613 0.68 -14.32 7.32
N ALA A 614 -0.23 -14.72 8.21
CA ALA A 614 -1.51 -15.29 7.81
C ALA A 614 -2.34 -14.28 7.00
N ALA A 615 -2.32 -13.00 7.40
CA ALA A 615 -2.96 -11.92 6.65
C ALA A 615 -2.43 -11.78 5.22
N ASN A 616 -1.11 -11.82 5.03
CA ASN A 616 -0.50 -11.71 3.70
C ASN A 616 -0.94 -12.88 2.80
N VAL A 617 -0.88 -14.11 3.29
CA VAL A 617 -1.32 -15.31 2.56
C VAL A 617 -2.73 -15.13 2.02
N ASP A 618 -3.65 -14.71 2.89
CA ASP A 618 -5.05 -14.54 2.56
C ASP A 618 -5.28 -13.36 1.61
N LEU A 619 -4.71 -12.19 1.90
CA LEU A 619 -4.89 -11.01 1.07
C LEU A 619 -4.27 -11.18 -0.33
N SER A 620 -3.11 -11.82 -0.43
CA SER A 620 -2.48 -12.19 -1.70
C SER A 620 -3.42 -13.07 -2.52
N LYS A 621 -4.05 -14.06 -1.88
CA LYS A 621 -5.02 -14.93 -2.54
C LYS A 621 -6.31 -14.22 -2.93
N ALA A 622 -6.81 -13.30 -2.12
CA ALA A 622 -7.94 -12.45 -2.45
C ALA A 622 -7.65 -11.58 -3.68
N GLY A 623 -6.44 -11.01 -3.75
CA GLY A 623 -5.95 -10.25 -4.90
C GLY A 623 -5.84 -11.08 -6.17
N GLU A 624 -5.34 -12.32 -6.07
CA GLU A 624 -5.33 -13.27 -7.19
C GLU A 624 -6.73 -13.52 -7.74
N LEU A 625 -7.74 -13.60 -6.87
CA LEU A 625 -9.13 -13.88 -7.24
C LEU A 625 -9.91 -12.62 -7.67
N GLY A 626 -9.26 -11.45 -7.69
CA GLY A 626 -9.81 -10.21 -8.28
C GLY A 626 -10.20 -9.11 -7.29
N LEU A 627 -9.96 -9.29 -5.99
CA LEU A 627 -10.11 -8.20 -5.00
C LEU A 627 -8.84 -7.37 -4.94
N THR A 628 -8.66 -6.47 -5.91
CA THR A 628 -7.43 -5.69 -6.12
C THR A 628 -7.03 -4.79 -4.95
N ASP A 629 -7.99 -4.39 -4.12
CA ASP A 629 -7.73 -3.54 -2.96
C ASP A 629 -6.85 -4.24 -1.91
N SER A 630 -6.77 -5.58 -1.96
CA SER A 630 -5.86 -6.38 -1.14
C SER A 630 -4.40 -5.97 -1.27
N TYR A 631 -3.91 -5.63 -2.49
CA TYR A 631 -2.51 -5.26 -2.70
C TYR A 631 -2.13 -3.97 -1.97
N SER A 632 -3.06 -3.01 -1.89
CA SER A 632 -2.86 -1.79 -1.12
C SER A 632 -2.80 -2.07 0.39
N ILE A 633 -3.52 -3.09 0.86
CA ILE A 633 -3.54 -3.50 2.27
C ILE A 633 -2.26 -4.29 2.61
N ILE A 634 -1.82 -5.20 1.74
CA ILE A 634 -0.55 -5.93 1.89
C ILE A 634 0.59 -4.94 2.07
N LYS A 635 0.71 -3.94 1.20
CA LYS A 635 1.77 -2.93 1.27
C LYS A 635 1.77 -2.12 2.57
N ARG A 636 0.60 -1.87 3.16
CA ARG A 636 0.45 -1.03 4.37
C ARG A 636 0.61 -1.79 5.68
N TYR A 637 0.18 -3.05 5.73
CA TYR A 637 0.04 -3.77 7.00
C TYR A 637 0.84 -5.08 7.06
N CYS A 638 1.25 -5.61 5.91
CA CYS A 638 1.98 -6.87 5.84
C CYS A 638 3.46 -6.68 5.47
N SER A 639 3.84 -5.50 4.97
CA SER A 639 5.24 -5.17 4.73
C SER A 639 6.00 -4.98 6.05
N VAL A 640 7.28 -5.33 6.05
CA VAL A 640 8.18 -5.15 7.20
C VAL A 640 8.62 -3.68 7.24
N GLU A 641 7.71 -2.79 7.62
CA GLU A 641 8.12 -1.48 8.15
C GLU A 641 8.52 -1.70 9.62
N GLU A 642 9.82 -1.50 9.90
CA GLU A 642 10.38 -1.51 11.26
C GLU A 642 9.95 -0.23 12.00
N GLU A 643 9.58 -0.40 13.27
CA GLU A 643 9.43 0.66 14.28
C GLU A 643 10.77 1.33 14.64
#